data_AF-A0A494ZS49-F1
#
_entry.id   AF-A0A494ZS49-F1
#
_cell.length_a   1.000
_cell.length_b   1.000
_cell.length_c   1.000
_cell.angle_alpha   90.00
_cell.angle_beta   90.00
_cell.angle_gamma   90.00
#
_symmetry.space_group_name_H-M   'P 1'
#
loop_
_entity.id
_entity.type
_entity.pdbx_description
1 polymer ?
#
loop_
_entity_poly.entity_id
_entity_poly.type
_entity_poly.pdbx_seq_one_letter_code
_entity_poly.pdbx_strand_id
1 'polypeptide(L)'
;MKNRELEVAVESLANYASMKQSTIDVIEDVEILFSSIRAEVEQFTNSIRQAGRKGNRDKVNELRKEQRQLEKLATKLSRTFPDAALYTNYRNGTLNQSKKSLENVIRNYQSIYAKLVITNGSTFKELPVLIKEEQQELTVTLEENHKKILSIQPSDNLFISKREILFFNSTGHPYYLIFNNKIPLNLSTYNVLKDYYFHSATTVYGTIGTKRFKGEKISFLLGNQDIYIFHNFYEVFSFKISQLKRMQQIGKEELSCQFKSATNEVSFVSFTKVPKQLQDLLQDTVEKLDMVMVNEEPYLFSLEKQGLHFYQSTNYRKLIQYSDIQSIVILDNRQENMKIHLKSYTNQDVEIYLDHSNVEKTLQTVFQKKKIPLLRKAKLTNLYSSWSKQVNDSLLYNFFGQLVFMQMGMKEIQENAKIGQDMKNRQILNYMYYTIREHKRQVDRVATQFPQMLWKEEGKLLPNQDEIIYEQLQTKLVTLSAQMQRHFTEIENALLPLSFAIIPKKKIDQTNNNSTSNYVAAGAIAGLGLLTGGIAPIAIGAITAMSTYNSDKNQQALQQNRDENENLKINFYIHKALDSFDHLMDTMLPYYVNQFSNTYYSAAKKQARNLQTLQEDSIAKSKVAIFERLTDFYVMKQLPVEDGYAINKEKIIRSIYATPTLNEENLLETY
;
A
#
# COMPACT_ATOMS: atom_id res chain seq x y z
N MET A 1 -9.05 65.65 -0.18
CA MET A 1 -8.99 64.17 -0.31
C MET A 1 -7.70 63.62 0.27
N LYS A 2 -6.51 64.04 -0.20
CA LYS A 2 -5.19 63.55 0.27
C LYS A 2 -4.91 63.55 1.78
N ASN A 3 -5.25 64.61 2.53
CA ASN A 3 -5.06 64.62 4.00
C ASN A 3 -5.82 63.48 4.71
N ARG A 4 -7.01 63.13 4.20
CA ARG A 4 -7.84 62.06 4.77
C ARG A 4 -7.29 60.67 4.42
N GLU A 5 -6.66 60.53 3.25
CA GLU A 5 -5.94 59.30 2.85
C GLU A 5 -4.72 59.07 3.73
N LEU A 6 -3.98 60.13 4.08
CA LEU A 6 -2.85 60.05 5.00
C LEU A 6 -3.31 59.71 6.44
N GLU A 7 -4.40 60.28 6.94
CA GLU A 7 -4.95 59.90 8.25
C GLU A 7 -5.34 58.40 8.30
N VAL A 8 -6.02 57.92 7.26
CA VAL A 8 -6.40 56.50 7.15
C VAL A 8 -5.17 55.60 7.01
N ALA A 9 -4.13 56.04 6.30
CA ALA A 9 -2.87 55.31 6.20
C ALA A 9 -2.15 55.22 7.54
N VAL A 10 -2.12 56.30 8.34
CA VAL A 10 -1.55 56.30 9.70
C VAL A 10 -2.29 55.32 10.61
N GLU A 11 -3.63 55.34 10.60
CA GLU A 11 -4.43 54.42 11.43
C GLU A 11 -4.32 52.97 10.95
N SER A 12 -4.27 52.75 9.64
CA SER A 12 -4.06 51.42 9.05
C SER A 12 -2.67 50.87 9.37
N LEU A 13 -1.63 51.71 9.37
CA LEU A 13 -0.27 51.33 9.76
C LEU A 13 -0.15 51.04 11.26
N ALA A 14 -0.85 51.80 12.12
CA ALA A 14 -0.93 51.50 13.55
C ALA A 14 -1.58 50.14 13.82
N ASN A 15 -2.67 49.82 13.11
CA ASN A 15 -3.32 48.53 13.20
C ASN A 15 -2.45 47.41 12.58
N TYR A 16 -1.82 47.65 11.44
CA TYR A 16 -0.92 46.71 10.75
C TYR A 16 0.33 46.37 11.57
N ALA A 17 0.92 47.36 12.25
CA ALA A 17 2.06 47.18 13.15
C ALA A 17 1.73 46.28 14.35
N SER A 18 0.47 46.29 14.81
CA SER A 18 0.01 45.41 15.90
C SER A 18 -0.14 43.94 15.49
N MET A 19 -0.14 43.64 14.18
CA MET A 19 -0.43 42.30 13.64
C MET A 19 0.79 41.54 13.09
N LYS A 20 1.97 42.16 12.95
CA LYS A 20 3.16 41.55 12.31
C LYS A 20 4.30 41.24 13.29
N GLN A 21 5.10 40.24 12.91
CA GLN A 21 6.23 39.66 13.66
C GLN A 21 7.63 40.21 13.27
N SER A 22 7.72 41.09 12.27
CA SER A 22 8.97 41.71 11.80
C SER A 22 8.87 43.23 11.92
N THR A 23 9.64 43.80 12.86
CA THR A 23 9.70 45.25 13.12
C THR A 23 10.32 46.03 11.96
N ILE A 24 11.11 45.37 11.10
CA ILE A 24 11.85 46.02 10.00
C ILE A 24 10.91 46.46 8.87
N ASP A 25 9.97 45.59 8.45
CA ASP A 25 8.98 45.92 7.42
C ASP A 25 8.14 47.15 7.82
N VAL A 26 7.77 47.21 9.10
CA VAL A 26 6.97 48.32 9.67
C VAL A 26 7.77 49.62 9.69
N ILE A 27 9.09 49.57 9.90
CA ILE A 27 9.95 50.75 9.90
C ILE A 27 10.08 51.34 8.49
N GLU A 28 10.24 50.53 7.45
CA GLU A 28 10.31 51.00 6.06
C GLU A 28 8.99 51.65 5.60
N ASP A 29 7.85 51.03 5.91
CA ASP A 29 6.53 51.57 5.56
C ASP A 29 6.25 52.90 6.28
N VAL A 30 6.64 53.01 7.55
CA VAL A 30 6.51 54.26 8.33
C VAL A 30 7.46 55.35 7.81
N GLU A 31 8.66 54.99 7.32
CA GLU A 31 9.59 55.93 6.69
C GLU A 31 9.04 56.53 5.39
N ILE A 32 8.42 55.71 4.53
CA ILE A 32 7.78 56.17 3.30
C ILE A 32 6.68 57.19 3.62
N LEU A 33 5.91 56.93 4.67
CA LEU A 33 4.85 57.82 5.11
C LEU A 33 5.40 59.13 5.69
N PHE A 34 6.44 59.08 6.52
CA PHE A 34 7.12 60.28 7.03
C PHE A 34 7.66 61.16 5.90
N SER A 35 8.29 60.53 4.90
CA SER A 35 8.85 61.22 3.74
C SER A 35 7.75 61.90 2.92
N SER A 36 6.61 61.24 2.74
CA SER A 36 5.44 61.75 2.02
C SER A 36 4.81 62.96 2.74
N ILE A 37 4.61 62.87 4.05
CA ILE A 37 4.07 63.98 4.86
C ILE A 37 5.01 65.19 4.81
N ARG A 38 6.33 64.97 4.89
CA ARG A 38 7.33 66.04 4.84
C ARG A 38 7.34 66.77 3.50
N ALA A 39 7.29 66.02 2.40
CA ALA A 39 7.22 66.60 1.05
C ALA A 39 5.97 67.47 0.88
N GLU A 40 4.82 67.04 1.39
CA GLU A 40 3.61 67.86 1.36
C GLU A 40 3.72 69.12 2.22
N VAL A 41 4.25 69.02 3.45
CA VAL A 41 4.48 70.20 4.31
C VAL A 41 5.37 71.24 3.61
N GLU A 42 6.39 70.80 2.89
CA GLU A 42 7.26 71.68 2.10
C GLU A 42 6.51 72.31 0.91
N GLN A 43 5.69 71.53 0.21
CA GLN A 43 4.83 72.03 -0.87
C GLN A 43 3.82 73.07 -0.36
N PHE A 44 3.21 72.86 0.81
CA PHE A 44 2.34 73.82 1.48
C PHE A 44 3.10 75.10 1.85
N THR A 45 4.31 74.96 2.40
CA THR A 45 5.17 76.09 2.76
C THR A 45 5.45 76.97 1.52
N ASN A 46 5.76 76.35 0.39
CA ASN A 46 6.00 77.04 -0.87
C ASN A 46 4.72 77.70 -1.43
N SER A 47 3.58 77.02 -1.34
CA SER A 47 2.28 77.55 -1.77
C SER A 47 1.81 78.74 -0.93
N ILE A 48 2.05 78.70 0.39
CA ILE A 48 1.80 79.81 1.31
C ILE A 48 2.64 81.03 0.93
N ARG A 49 3.93 80.83 0.63
CA ARG A 49 4.83 81.91 0.18
C ARG A 49 4.32 82.56 -1.11
N GLN A 50 3.86 81.77 -2.07
CA GLN A 50 3.31 82.28 -3.34
C GLN A 50 1.97 83.01 -3.15
N ALA A 51 1.05 82.46 -2.36
CA ALA A 51 -0.24 83.10 -2.05
C ALA A 51 -0.04 84.43 -1.30
N GLY A 52 0.92 84.48 -0.38
CA GLY A 52 1.30 85.69 0.34
C GLY A 52 1.84 86.79 -0.58
N ARG A 53 2.68 86.42 -1.56
CA ARG A 53 3.18 87.37 -2.58
C ARG A 53 2.07 87.95 -3.46
N LYS A 54 0.98 87.21 -3.67
CA LYS A 54 -0.21 87.65 -4.42
C LYS A 54 -1.23 88.42 -3.57
N GLY A 55 -0.93 88.70 -2.29
CA GLY A 55 -1.81 89.45 -1.39
C GLY A 55 -3.08 88.70 -0.95
N ASN A 56 -3.22 87.40 -1.26
CA ASN A 56 -4.44 86.63 -0.96
C ASN A 56 -4.38 86.06 0.47
N ARG A 57 -4.80 86.87 1.45
CA ARG A 57 -4.77 86.52 2.88
C ARG A 57 -5.65 85.32 3.21
N ASP A 58 -6.81 85.19 2.59
CA ASP A 58 -7.73 84.08 2.86
C ASP A 58 -7.11 82.75 2.43
N LYS A 59 -6.45 82.71 1.26
CA LYS A 59 -5.76 81.51 0.80
C LYS A 59 -4.55 81.16 1.67
N VAL A 60 -3.82 82.15 2.17
CA VAL A 60 -2.71 81.93 3.13
C VAL A 60 -3.21 81.29 4.42
N ASN A 61 -4.33 81.76 4.96
CA ASN A 61 -4.90 81.22 6.19
C ASN A 61 -5.42 79.79 6.01
N GLU A 62 -6.05 79.51 4.88
CA GLU A 62 -6.51 78.16 4.51
C GLU A 62 -5.32 77.19 4.42
N LEU A 63 -4.28 77.54 3.65
CA LEU A 63 -3.09 76.68 3.48
C LEU A 63 -2.32 76.48 4.80
N ARG A 64 -2.25 77.50 5.67
CA ARG A 64 -1.65 77.35 7.02
C ARG A 64 -2.43 76.41 7.91
N LYS A 65 -3.76 76.36 7.78
CA LYS A 65 -4.60 75.43 8.54
C LYS A 65 -4.34 73.98 8.11
N GLU A 66 -4.18 73.74 6.82
CA GLU A 66 -3.85 72.42 6.27
C GLU A 66 -2.43 71.98 6.62
N GLN A 67 -1.44 72.88 6.53
CA GLN A 67 -0.07 72.61 6.98
C GLN A 67 -0.01 72.19 8.46
N ARG A 68 -0.74 72.89 9.34
CA ARG A 68 -0.81 72.54 10.77
C ARG A 68 -1.44 71.18 11.03
N GLN A 69 -2.36 70.72 10.18
CA GLN A 69 -2.93 69.37 10.30
C GLN A 69 -1.88 68.31 9.95
N LEU A 70 -1.11 68.51 8.88
CA LEU A 70 -0.01 67.62 8.51
C LEU A 70 1.11 67.58 9.56
N GLU A 71 1.45 68.72 10.16
CA GLU A 71 2.43 68.78 11.26
C GLU A 71 1.93 68.03 12.52
N LYS A 72 0.63 68.11 12.83
CA LYS A 72 0.01 67.32 13.91
C LYS A 72 0.06 65.83 13.60
N LEU A 73 -0.18 65.44 12.34
CA LEU A 73 -0.05 64.06 11.86
C LEU A 73 1.38 63.55 11.99
N ALA A 74 2.38 64.33 11.54
CA ALA A 74 3.78 63.99 11.71
C ALA A 74 4.15 63.81 13.19
N THR A 75 3.66 64.70 14.06
CA THR A 75 3.89 64.61 15.51
C THR A 75 3.21 63.39 16.13
N LYS A 76 1.98 63.06 15.71
CA LYS A 76 1.27 61.84 16.15
C LYS A 76 2.04 60.60 15.70
N LEU A 77 2.49 60.55 14.45
CA LEU A 77 3.30 59.46 13.90
C LEU A 77 4.61 59.28 14.66
N SER A 78 5.32 60.37 14.98
CA SER A 78 6.58 60.30 15.75
C SER A 78 6.39 59.83 17.19
N ARG A 79 5.23 60.10 17.79
CA ARG A 79 4.89 59.61 19.13
C ARG A 79 4.46 58.14 19.10
N THR A 80 3.74 57.72 18.06
CA THR A 80 3.29 56.33 17.90
C THR A 80 4.45 55.40 17.51
N PHE A 81 5.41 55.90 16.73
CA PHE A 81 6.57 55.13 16.24
C PHE A 81 7.89 55.85 16.54
N PRO A 82 8.29 55.98 17.81
CA PRO A 82 9.50 56.71 18.21
C PRO A 82 10.77 56.09 17.61
N ASP A 83 10.81 54.77 17.42
CA ASP A 83 11.93 54.04 16.84
C ASP A 83 12.09 54.30 15.33
N ALA A 84 10.98 54.40 14.60
CA ALA A 84 10.99 54.75 13.18
C ALA A 84 11.38 56.23 12.97
N ALA A 85 10.98 57.13 13.88
CA ALA A 85 11.39 58.53 13.88
C ALA A 85 12.90 58.69 14.16
N LEU A 86 13.47 57.85 15.03
CA LEU A 86 14.93 57.76 15.24
C LEU A 86 15.66 57.25 13.99
N TYR A 87 15.09 56.27 13.28
CA TYR A 87 15.63 55.73 12.03
C TYR A 87 15.68 56.77 10.91
N THR A 88 14.59 57.53 10.71
CA THR A 88 14.52 58.61 9.70
C THR A 88 15.51 59.73 10.00
N ASN A 89 15.70 60.09 11.27
CA ASN A 89 16.67 61.11 11.68
C ASN A 89 18.13 60.66 11.51
N TYR A 90 18.40 59.34 11.60
CA TYR A 90 19.70 58.73 11.33
C TYR A 90 20.04 58.73 9.83
N ARG A 91 19.12 58.28 8.97
CA ARG A 91 19.34 58.24 7.50
C ARG A 91 19.56 59.63 6.88
N ASN A 92 18.93 60.66 7.46
CA ASN A 92 19.06 62.05 7.00
C ASN A 92 20.29 62.78 7.54
N GLY A 93 21.22 62.09 8.21
CA GLY A 93 22.52 62.64 8.62
C GLY A 93 22.48 63.66 9.77
N THR A 94 21.33 63.82 10.44
CA THR A 94 21.11 64.91 11.40
C THR A 94 21.61 64.64 12.83
N LEU A 95 21.98 63.42 13.22
CA LEU A 95 22.57 63.13 14.54
C LEU A 95 23.49 61.89 14.56
N ASN A 96 24.78 62.09 14.84
CA ASN A 96 25.78 61.01 15.01
C ASN A 96 25.61 60.18 16.30
N GLN A 97 24.95 60.72 17.35
CA GLN A 97 24.69 59.99 18.61
C GLN A 97 23.63 58.87 18.45
N SER A 98 22.83 58.90 17.38
CA SER A 98 21.75 57.93 17.11
C SER A 98 22.27 56.57 16.64
N LYS A 99 23.46 56.49 16.04
CA LYS A 99 23.99 55.23 15.47
C LYS A 99 24.16 54.13 16.51
N LYS A 100 24.78 54.48 17.65
CA LYS A 100 25.01 53.55 18.77
C LYS A 100 23.72 53.14 19.47
N SER A 101 22.78 54.08 19.63
CA SER A 101 21.46 53.80 20.23
C SER A 101 20.61 52.92 19.32
N LEU A 102 20.67 53.13 18.01
CA LEU A 102 19.89 52.38 17.02
C LEU A 102 20.51 51.00 16.75
N GLU A 103 21.84 50.86 16.75
CA GLU A 103 22.53 49.55 16.74
C GLU A 103 22.20 48.75 18.01
N ASN A 104 22.08 49.40 19.18
CA ASN A 104 21.65 48.75 20.42
C ASN A 104 20.16 48.39 20.40
N VAL A 105 19.28 49.23 19.83
CA VAL A 105 17.86 48.93 19.65
C VAL A 105 17.68 47.75 18.68
N ILE A 106 18.35 47.77 17.52
CA ILE A 106 18.32 46.67 16.54
C ILE A 106 18.88 45.36 17.13
N ARG A 107 19.97 45.41 17.91
CA ARG A 107 20.49 44.23 18.63
C ARG A 107 19.57 43.75 19.75
N ASN A 108 18.84 44.65 20.40
CA ASN A 108 17.91 44.30 21.48
C ASN A 108 16.57 43.74 20.96
N TYR A 109 16.18 44.02 19.71
CA TYR A 109 14.93 43.55 19.11
C TYR A 109 15.04 42.22 18.32
N GLN A 110 16.21 41.58 18.27
CA GLN A 110 16.39 40.26 17.64
C GLN A 110 16.04 39.07 18.56
N SER A 111 15.09 39.24 19.48
CA SER A 111 14.60 38.11 20.27
C SER A 111 13.77 37.18 19.39
N ILE A 112 14.17 35.91 19.33
CA ILE A 112 13.52 34.88 18.55
C ILE A 112 12.58 34.08 19.46
N TYR A 113 11.32 33.96 19.05
CA TYR A 113 10.33 33.13 19.74
C TYR A 113 10.57 31.64 19.49
N ALA A 114 10.54 30.85 20.56
CA ALA A 114 10.57 29.40 20.51
C ALA A 114 9.77 28.79 21.67
N LYS A 115 9.52 27.48 21.61
CA LYS A 115 9.02 26.69 22.73
C LYS A 115 10.17 25.88 23.32
N LEU A 116 10.45 26.09 24.61
CA LEU A 116 11.39 25.29 25.37
C LEU A 116 10.65 24.12 26.04
N VAL A 117 11.10 22.90 25.80
CA VAL A 117 10.65 21.70 26.51
C VAL A 117 11.75 21.26 27.45
N ILE A 118 11.48 21.27 28.75
CA ILE A 118 12.37 20.80 29.81
C ILE A 118 11.80 19.53 30.44
N THR A 119 12.66 18.60 30.81
CA THR A 119 12.27 17.34 31.47
C THR A 119 13.10 17.07 32.71
N ASN A 120 12.50 16.35 33.66
CA ASN A 120 13.15 15.81 34.86
C ASN A 120 13.31 14.27 34.79
N GLY A 121 13.16 13.68 33.60
CA GLY A 121 13.21 12.23 33.37
C GLY A 121 11.90 11.47 33.61
N SER A 122 10.89 12.09 34.22
CA SER A 122 9.58 11.48 34.48
C SER A 122 8.40 12.23 33.86
N THR A 123 8.56 13.54 33.68
CA THR A 123 7.58 14.45 33.10
C THR A 123 8.31 15.54 32.33
N PHE A 124 7.57 16.29 31.51
CA PHE A 124 8.09 17.47 30.84
C PHE A 124 7.20 18.68 31.06
N LYS A 125 7.80 19.86 30.93
CA LYS A 125 7.10 21.15 30.92
C LYS A 125 7.45 21.88 29.64
N GLU A 126 6.42 22.43 29.00
CA GLU A 126 6.59 23.32 27.85
C GLU A 126 6.50 24.78 28.32
N LEU A 127 7.43 25.60 27.86
CA LEU A 127 7.56 27.00 28.21
C LEU A 127 7.73 27.84 26.94
N PRO A 128 6.91 28.86 26.70
CA PRO A 128 7.18 29.82 25.65
C PRO A 128 8.39 30.68 26.06
N VAL A 129 9.35 30.82 25.16
CA VAL A 129 10.63 31.49 25.45
C VAL A 129 11.06 32.43 24.34
N LEU A 130 11.85 33.42 24.74
CA LEU A 130 12.57 34.35 23.89
C LEU A 130 14.06 34.02 23.93
N ILE A 131 14.66 33.83 22.76
CA ILE A 131 16.08 33.52 22.60
C ILE A 131 16.78 34.75 22.04
N LYS A 132 17.90 35.15 22.66
CA LYS A 132 18.73 36.25 22.18
C LYS A 132 20.20 35.85 22.24
N GLU A 133 20.97 36.25 21.24
CA GLU A 133 22.42 36.11 21.27
C GLU A 133 23.02 37.29 22.05
N GLU A 134 23.66 37.00 23.17
CA GLU A 134 24.32 37.98 24.03
C GLU A 134 25.74 37.49 24.32
N GLN A 135 26.77 38.32 24.09
CA GLN A 135 28.15 37.97 24.45
C GLN A 135 28.66 36.60 23.93
N GLN A 136 28.22 36.19 22.73
CA GLN A 136 28.53 34.89 22.10
C GLN A 136 27.86 33.67 22.76
N GLU A 137 26.88 33.87 23.65
CA GLU A 137 26.00 32.81 24.17
C GLU A 137 24.54 33.04 23.74
N LEU A 138 23.76 31.96 23.58
CA LEU A 138 22.32 32.07 23.40
C LEU A 138 21.66 32.10 24.78
N THR A 139 21.14 33.26 25.14
CA THR A 139 20.36 33.46 26.36
C THR A 139 18.89 33.16 26.08
N VAL A 140 18.31 32.24 26.84
CA VAL A 140 16.90 31.84 26.77
C VAL A 140 16.15 32.40 27.98
N THR A 141 15.13 33.21 27.71
CA THR A 141 14.31 33.91 28.72
C THR A 141 12.84 33.51 28.60
N LEU A 142 12.09 33.51 29.71
CA LEU A 142 10.63 33.35 29.66
C LEU A 142 9.99 34.51 28.90
N GLU A 143 8.99 34.22 28.07
CA GLU A 143 8.23 35.26 27.36
C GLU A 143 7.51 36.21 28.33
N GLU A 144 6.86 35.67 29.37
CA GLU A 144 5.97 36.44 30.25
C GLU A 144 6.68 37.49 31.13
N ASN A 145 7.90 37.21 31.56
CA ASN A 145 8.60 38.05 32.55
C ASN A 145 10.09 38.28 32.25
N HIS A 146 10.56 37.86 31.06
CA HIS A 146 11.95 37.99 30.61
C HIS A 146 13.01 37.41 31.57
N LYS A 147 12.62 36.52 32.49
CA LYS A 147 13.57 35.87 33.40
C LYS A 147 14.44 34.90 32.62
N LYS A 148 15.77 35.06 32.70
CA LYS A 148 16.75 34.11 32.16
C LYS A 148 16.56 32.74 32.81
N ILE A 149 16.36 31.72 31.98
CA ILE A 149 16.17 30.33 32.41
C ILE A 149 17.41 29.51 32.10
N LEU A 150 18.04 29.78 30.96
CA LEU A 150 19.11 28.97 30.41
C LEU A 150 20.08 29.86 29.61
N SER A 151 21.35 29.50 29.64
CA SER A 151 22.40 29.97 28.74
C SER A 151 22.95 28.79 27.97
N ILE A 152 23.05 28.89 26.65
CA ILE A 152 23.66 27.88 25.79
C ILE A 152 25.00 28.44 25.30
N GLN A 153 26.08 27.72 25.60
CA GLN A 153 27.44 28.09 25.25
C GLN A 153 27.83 27.56 23.87
N PRO A 154 28.78 28.20 23.16
CA PRO A 154 29.35 27.68 21.91
C PRO A 154 29.90 26.26 21.99
N SER A 155 30.40 25.86 23.16
CA SER A 155 30.94 24.52 23.42
C SER A 155 29.88 23.43 23.57
N ASP A 156 28.61 23.80 23.80
CA ASP A 156 27.54 22.83 24.02
C ASP A 156 27.22 22.09 22.71
N ASN A 157 27.03 20.77 22.82
CA ASN A 157 26.63 19.95 21.68
C ASN A 157 25.17 20.23 21.32
N LEU A 158 24.97 20.88 20.17
CA LEU A 158 23.63 21.21 19.65
C LEU A 158 23.25 20.25 18.54
N PHE A 159 22.26 19.39 18.81
CA PHE A 159 21.75 18.42 17.86
C PHE A 159 20.54 19.00 17.11
N ILE A 160 20.66 19.17 15.81
CA ILE A 160 19.64 19.86 15.01
C ILE A 160 18.85 18.88 14.17
N SER A 161 17.52 19.00 14.21
CA SER A 161 16.60 18.32 13.30
C SER A 161 15.53 19.30 12.85
N LYS A 162 15.46 19.65 11.56
CA LYS A 162 14.47 20.58 10.98
C LYS A 162 14.31 21.91 11.75
N ARG A 163 13.31 22.01 12.63
CA ARG A 163 12.95 23.20 13.41
C ARG A 163 13.17 22.99 14.90
N GLU A 164 13.88 21.93 15.27
CA GLU A 164 14.11 21.50 16.63
C GLU A 164 15.62 21.47 16.92
N ILE A 165 16.01 21.99 18.08
CA ILE A 165 17.36 21.86 18.64
C ILE A 165 17.25 21.04 19.92
N LEU A 166 17.94 19.90 19.96
CA LEU A 166 18.14 19.08 21.15
C LEU A 166 19.53 19.38 21.73
N PHE A 167 19.61 19.50 23.05
CA PHE A 167 20.86 19.52 23.81
C PHE A 167 20.59 18.92 25.19
N PHE A 168 21.64 18.68 25.97
CA PHE A 168 21.51 18.05 27.29
C PHE A 168 21.95 19.01 28.38
N ASN A 169 21.22 19.01 29.50
CA ASN A 169 21.66 19.75 30.67
C ASN A 169 22.82 19.02 31.38
N SER A 170 23.35 19.63 32.45
CA SER A 170 24.46 19.06 33.23
C SER A 170 24.15 17.73 33.92
N THR A 171 22.86 17.40 34.09
CA THR A 171 22.42 16.11 34.66
C THR A 171 22.10 15.08 33.58
N GLY A 172 22.34 15.39 32.30
CA GLY A 172 22.10 14.49 31.17
C GLY A 172 20.63 14.39 30.71
N HIS A 173 19.73 15.28 31.17
CA HIS A 173 18.36 15.33 30.67
C HIS A 173 18.26 16.15 29.38
N PRO A 174 17.46 15.72 28.40
CA PRO A 174 17.33 16.41 27.13
C PRO A 174 16.47 17.67 27.26
N TYR A 175 16.94 18.79 26.72
CA TYR A 175 16.16 20.01 26.52
C TYR A 175 15.92 20.22 25.03
N TYR A 176 14.72 20.69 24.68
CA TYR A 176 14.34 20.94 23.29
C TYR A 176 13.95 22.39 23.10
N LEU A 177 14.52 23.04 22.08
CA LEU A 177 14.01 24.29 21.54
C LEU A 177 13.28 24.00 20.23
N ILE A 178 11.99 24.29 20.20
CA ILE A 178 11.10 24.01 19.06
C ILE A 178 10.66 25.36 18.47
N PHE A 179 11.04 25.60 17.22
CA PHE A 179 10.68 26.81 16.48
C PHE A 179 9.44 26.56 15.62
N ASN A 180 8.70 27.61 15.26
CA ASN A 180 7.46 27.45 14.49
C ASN A 180 7.71 26.90 13.07
N ASN A 181 8.69 27.46 12.36
CA ASN A 181 8.97 27.14 10.95
C ASN A 181 10.36 26.54 10.71
N LYS A 182 11.39 27.35 10.84
CA LYS A 182 12.82 26.98 10.70
C LYS A 182 13.59 27.61 11.84
N ILE A 183 14.77 27.09 12.14
CA ILE A 183 15.68 27.70 13.11
C ILE A 183 16.19 29.01 12.52
N PRO A 184 15.85 30.18 13.08
CA PRO A 184 16.26 31.47 12.54
C PRO A 184 17.54 31.99 13.22
N LEU A 185 18.24 31.13 13.95
CA LEU A 185 19.48 31.43 14.66
C LEU A 185 20.69 31.20 13.75
N ASN A 186 21.67 32.09 13.81
CA ASN A 186 22.99 31.82 13.26
C ASN A 186 23.78 30.97 14.26
N LEU A 187 23.99 29.69 13.94
CA LEU A 187 24.68 28.74 14.81
C LEU A 187 26.10 28.40 14.33
N SER A 188 26.68 29.22 13.45
CA SER A 188 28.00 28.93 12.84
C SER A 188 29.15 28.86 13.83
N THR A 189 29.03 29.50 14.99
CA THR A 189 30.02 29.53 16.07
C THR A 189 29.80 28.45 17.12
N TYR A 190 28.70 27.69 17.03
CA TYR A 190 28.33 26.67 18.01
C TYR A 190 28.74 25.28 17.51
N ASN A 191 28.94 24.37 18.45
CA ASN A 191 29.20 22.97 18.15
C ASN A 191 27.93 22.24 17.70
N VAL A 192 27.58 22.43 16.42
CA VAL A 192 26.36 21.90 15.80
C VAL A 192 26.62 20.52 15.20
N LEU A 193 25.88 19.53 15.71
CA LEU A 193 25.89 18.14 15.23
C LEU A 193 24.65 17.89 14.38
N LYS A 194 24.84 17.95 13.05
CA LYS A 194 23.81 17.62 12.05
C LYS A 194 23.79 16.14 11.74
N ASP A 195 22.64 15.61 11.36
CA ASP A 195 22.44 14.20 10.95
C ASP A 195 22.65 13.15 12.05
N TYR A 196 22.77 13.58 13.32
CA TYR A 196 22.75 12.69 14.48
C TYR A 196 21.36 12.59 15.11
N TYR A 197 20.57 13.68 15.07
CA TYR A 197 19.26 13.75 15.70
C TYR A 197 18.11 13.86 14.68
N PHE A 198 17.11 13.01 14.87
CA PHE A 198 15.95 12.88 14.00
C PHE A 198 14.68 13.01 14.83
N HIS A 199 14.13 14.23 14.88
CA HIS A 199 12.95 14.53 15.69
C HIS A 199 11.67 13.94 15.07
N SER A 200 10.90 13.20 15.86
CA SER A 200 9.61 12.59 15.47
C SER A 200 9.66 11.92 14.09
N ALA A 201 10.76 11.22 13.82
CA ALA A 201 11.15 10.82 12.48
C ALA A 201 10.41 9.58 11.99
N THR A 202 10.05 8.68 12.91
CA THR A 202 9.36 7.44 12.60
C THR A 202 8.23 7.18 13.57
N THR A 203 7.32 6.30 13.15
CA THR A 203 6.40 5.60 14.04
C THR A 203 6.95 4.21 14.35
N VAL A 204 6.71 3.69 15.55
CA VAL A 204 7.23 2.40 16.04
C VAL A 204 6.08 1.45 16.35
N TYR A 205 6.26 0.18 15.99
CA TYR A 205 5.36 -0.90 16.37
C TYR A 205 6.15 -2.08 16.90
N GLY A 206 5.59 -2.78 17.89
CA GLY A 206 6.19 -3.96 18.49
C GLY A 206 6.92 -3.65 19.79
N THR A 207 8.01 -4.35 20.09
CA THR A 207 8.61 -4.32 21.41
C THR A 207 10.12 -4.05 21.36
N ILE A 208 10.59 -3.13 22.20
CA ILE A 208 12.02 -2.91 22.48
C ILE A 208 12.24 -3.20 23.97
N GLY A 209 12.86 -4.35 24.26
CA GLY A 209 13.04 -4.82 25.63
C GLY A 209 11.69 -5.10 26.30
N THR A 210 11.37 -4.40 27.39
CA THR A 210 10.09 -4.57 28.09
C THR A 210 8.99 -3.61 27.63
N LYS A 211 9.35 -2.57 26.85
CA LYS A 211 8.41 -1.54 26.38
C LYS A 211 7.80 -1.95 25.05
N ARG A 212 6.47 -1.95 24.99
CA ARG A 212 5.69 -2.15 23.77
C ARG A 212 5.24 -0.81 23.20
N PHE A 213 5.29 -0.73 21.89
CA PHE A 213 4.89 0.39 21.04
C PHE A 213 3.75 -0.06 20.11
N LYS A 214 2.72 0.77 19.98
CA LYS A 214 1.53 0.60 19.14
C LYS A 214 1.26 1.85 18.31
N GLY A 215 2.23 2.27 17.51
CA GLY A 215 2.05 3.40 16.61
C GLY A 215 2.47 4.74 17.23
N GLU A 216 3.33 4.74 18.24
CA GLU A 216 3.86 5.98 18.82
C GLU A 216 4.97 6.57 17.94
N LYS A 217 5.00 7.89 17.86
CA LYS A 217 6.08 8.63 17.20
C LYS A 217 7.28 8.74 18.13
N ILE A 218 8.45 8.44 17.61
CA ILE A 218 9.70 8.55 18.37
C ILE A 218 10.71 9.44 17.65
N SER A 219 11.67 9.94 18.43
CA SER A 219 12.87 10.57 17.89
C SER A 219 14.09 9.69 18.11
N PHE A 220 15.08 9.78 17.23
CA PHE A 220 16.37 9.11 17.39
C PHE A 220 17.48 10.12 17.62
N LEU A 221 18.42 9.80 18.50
CA LEU A 221 19.77 10.35 18.47
C LEU A 221 20.74 9.19 18.25
N LEU A 222 21.51 9.26 17.17
CA LEU A 222 22.54 8.29 16.84
C LEU A 222 23.85 8.75 17.48
N GLY A 223 24.50 7.88 18.25
CA GLY A 223 25.88 8.04 18.70
C GLY A 223 26.82 7.12 17.91
N ASN A 224 28.10 7.11 18.28
CA ASN A 224 29.09 6.26 17.59
C ASN A 224 28.83 4.76 17.76
N GLN A 225 28.35 4.34 18.93
CA GLN A 225 28.03 2.95 19.24
C GLN A 225 26.64 2.77 19.85
N ASP A 226 25.97 3.86 20.18
CA ASP A 226 24.71 3.87 20.93
C ASP A 226 23.61 4.53 20.09
N ILE A 227 22.38 4.08 20.28
CA ILE A 227 21.17 4.68 19.74
C ILE A 227 20.32 5.08 20.93
N TYR A 228 19.87 6.33 20.93
CA TYR A 228 18.92 6.85 21.90
C TYR A 228 17.57 7.05 21.22
N ILE A 229 16.53 6.46 21.81
CA ILE A 229 15.13 6.66 21.41
C ILE A 229 14.48 7.58 22.43
N PHE A 230 13.87 8.66 21.94
CA PHE A 230 13.07 9.57 22.75
C PHE A 230 11.60 9.35 22.47
N HIS A 231 10.84 9.08 23.52
CA HIS A 231 9.40 8.97 23.50
C HIS A 231 8.80 10.02 24.45
N ASN A 232 7.80 10.77 23.96
CA ASN A 232 7.16 11.86 24.69
C ASN A 232 8.11 12.90 25.32
N PHE A 233 9.27 13.18 24.69
CA PHE A 233 10.30 14.13 25.16
C PHE A 233 11.05 13.79 26.47
N TYR A 234 10.54 12.91 27.34
CA TYR A 234 11.21 12.59 28.61
C TYR A 234 11.62 11.12 28.74
N GLU A 235 10.95 10.19 28.08
CA GLU A 235 11.34 8.77 28.12
C GLU A 235 12.50 8.56 27.14
N VAL A 236 13.70 8.35 27.69
CA VAL A 236 14.91 8.09 26.90
C VAL A 236 15.33 6.64 27.08
N PHE A 237 15.37 5.89 25.98
CA PHE A 237 15.88 4.53 25.94
C PHE A 237 17.20 4.53 25.20
N SER A 238 18.26 3.98 25.78
CA SER A 238 19.56 3.85 25.13
C SER A 238 19.92 2.38 24.95
N PHE A 239 20.46 2.03 23.79
CA PHE A 239 21.00 0.71 23.51
C PHE A 239 22.14 0.78 22.51
N LYS A 240 23.00 -0.25 22.50
CA LYS A 240 24.10 -0.35 21.55
C LYS A 240 23.58 -0.70 20.16
N ILE A 241 24.24 -0.19 19.12
CA ILE A 241 23.93 -0.52 17.71
C ILE A 241 23.96 -2.05 17.51
N SER A 242 24.89 -2.75 18.15
CA SER A 242 25.02 -4.23 18.07
C SER A 242 23.83 -5.00 18.65
N GLN A 243 22.96 -4.35 19.42
CA GLN A 243 21.73 -4.95 19.94
C GLN A 243 20.58 -4.92 18.93
N LEU A 244 20.68 -4.13 17.86
CA LEU A 244 19.65 -3.99 16.84
C LEU A 244 20.17 -4.59 15.52
N LYS A 245 19.44 -5.55 14.97
CA LYS A 245 19.76 -6.18 13.68
C LYS A 245 18.61 -5.99 12.70
N ARG A 246 18.93 -5.69 11.45
CA ARG A 246 17.94 -5.61 10.36
C ARG A 246 17.48 -7.02 10.00
N MET A 247 16.16 -7.20 9.98
CA MET A 247 15.52 -8.47 9.64
C MET A 247 14.87 -8.42 8.26
N GLN A 248 14.10 -7.36 8.01
CA GLN A 248 13.33 -7.20 6.78
C GLN A 248 13.19 -5.71 6.48
N GLN A 249 13.36 -5.34 5.21
CA GLN A 249 13.05 -4.01 4.72
C GLN A 249 11.76 -4.11 3.89
N ILE A 250 10.73 -3.37 4.31
CA ILE A 250 9.43 -3.35 3.63
C ILE A 250 9.35 -2.02 2.88
N GLY A 251 9.41 -2.09 1.54
CA GLY A 251 9.54 -0.88 0.72
C GLY A 251 10.88 -0.16 0.92
N LYS A 252 10.88 1.18 0.80
CA LYS A 252 12.12 2.00 0.86
C LYS A 252 12.45 2.54 2.25
N GLU A 253 11.45 2.72 3.10
CA GLU A 253 11.61 3.47 4.36
C GLU A 253 11.19 2.66 5.60
N GLU A 254 10.47 1.55 5.43
CA GLU A 254 10.04 0.71 6.55
C GLU A 254 11.05 -0.40 6.83
N LEU A 255 11.31 -0.61 8.10
CA LEU A 255 12.35 -1.52 8.57
C LEU A 255 11.85 -2.28 9.78
N SER A 256 11.93 -3.60 9.70
CA SER A 256 11.73 -4.50 10.83
C SER A 256 13.06 -5.00 11.34
N CYS A 257 13.24 -4.94 12.66
CA CYS A 257 14.46 -5.26 13.36
C CYS A 257 14.24 -6.27 14.47
N GLN A 258 15.27 -7.06 14.73
CA GLN A 258 15.42 -7.83 15.95
C GLN A 258 16.20 -6.97 16.95
N PHE A 259 15.66 -6.85 18.16
CA PHE A 259 16.32 -6.20 19.29
C PHE A 259 16.69 -7.24 20.35
N LYS A 260 17.95 -7.23 20.78
CA LYS A 260 18.47 -8.09 21.85
C LYS A 260 18.84 -7.25 23.08
N SER A 261 18.09 -7.43 24.17
CA SER A 261 18.32 -6.69 25.41
C SER A 261 19.65 -7.09 26.08
N ALA A 262 20.06 -6.33 27.10
CA ALA A 262 21.24 -6.66 27.92
C ALA A 262 21.07 -7.99 28.69
N THR A 263 19.83 -8.43 28.95
CA THR A 263 19.50 -9.72 29.57
C THR A 263 19.42 -10.86 28.56
N ASN A 264 19.86 -10.64 27.31
CA ASN A 264 19.73 -11.56 26.17
C ASN A 264 18.28 -11.86 25.75
N GLU A 265 17.30 -11.09 26.20
CA GLU A 265 15.94 -11.21 25.70
C GLU A 265 15.86 -10.72 24.25
N VAL A 266 15.23 -11.52 23.39
CA VAL A 266 15.00 -11.17 21.99
C VAL A 266 13.58 -10.64 21.84
N SER A 267 13.47 -9.48 21.18
CA SER A 267 12.22 -8.84 20.82
C SER A 267 12.24 -8.32 19.37
N PHE A 268 11.07 -8.04 18.82
CA PHE A 268 10.92 -7.57 17.45
C PHE A 268 10.20 -6.22 17.40
N VAL A 269 10.72 -5.32 16.57
CA VAL A 269 10.24 -3.95 16.41
C VAL A 269 10.27 -3.54 14.94
N SER A 270 9.27 -2.77 14.50
CA SER A 270 9.22 -2.19 13.17
C SER A 270 9.15 -0.66 13.25
N PHE A 271 9.71 -0.04 12.23
CA PHE A 271 9.80 1.41 12.08
C PHE A 271 9.27 1.78 10.70
N THR A 272 8.32 2.72 10.61
CA THR A 272 7.70 3.09 9.33
C THR A 272 8.53 4.04 8.46
N LYS A 273 9.43 4.82 9.06
CA LYS A 273 10.27 5.77 8.31
C LYS A 273 11.63 5.94 8.98
N VAL A 274 12.56 5.07 8.62
CA VAL A 274 13.90 5.06 9.23
C VAL A 274 14.84 6.02 8.49
N PRO A 275 15.53 6.94 9.19
CA PRO A 275 16.57 7.77 8.58
C PRO A 275 17.66 6.92 7.93
N LYS A 276 18.17 7.36 6.77
CA LYS A 276 19.20 6.62 6.02
C LYS A 276 20.43 6.31 6.87
N GLN A 277 20.85 7.26 7.72
CA GLN A 277 21.96 7.11 8.65
C GLN A 277 21.79 5.92 9.59
N LEU A 278 20.57 5.68 10.09
CA LEU A 278 20.30 4.50 10.92
C LEU A 278 20.30 3.23 10.07
N GLN A 279 19.74 3.26 8.86
CA GLN A 279 19.77 2.10 7.96
C GLN A 279 21.20 1.67 7.59
N ASP A 280 22.11 2.64 7.40
CA ASP A 280 23.51 2.40 7.03
C ASP A 280 24.33 1.84 8.21
N LEU A 281 23.92 2.09 9.45
CA LEU A 281 24.57 1.57 10.67
C LEU A 281 24.14 0.14 11.01
N LEU A 282 22.98 -0.30 10.53
CA LEU A 282 22.40 -1.59 10.92
C LEU A 282 22.97 -2.74 10.10
N GLN A 283 23.40 -3.79 10.80
CA GLN A 283 23.85 -5.03 10.16
C GLN A 283 22.66 -5.87 9.75
N ASP A 284 22.77 -6.51 8.58
CA ASP A 284 21.82 -7.52 8.13
C ASP A 284 21.97 -8.80 8.96
N THR A 285 20.84 -9.44 9.22
CA THR A 285 20.84 -10.77 9.82
C THR A 285 21.13 -11.82 8.75
N VAL A 286 22.06 -12.72 9.02
CA VAL A 286 22.39 -13.84 8.11
C VAL A 286 21.29 -14.90 8.12
N GLU A 287 20.56 -15.02 9.23
CA GLU A 287 19.44 -15.94 9.38
C GLU A 287 18.15 -15.35 8.80
N LYS A 288 17.59 -16.05 7.81
CA LYS A 288 16.24 -15.77 7.33
C LYS A 288 15.25 -16.30 8.37
N LEU A 289 14.70 -15.40 9.19
CA LEU A 289 13.59 -15.70 10.09
C LEU A 289 12.26 -15.44 9.38
N ASP A 290 11.27 -16.29 9.65
CA ASP A 290 9.90 -16.13 9.15
C ASP A 290 9.18 -15.00 9.92
N MET A 291 9.54 -13.76 9.59
CA MET A 291 8.92 -12.56 10.14
C MET A 291 7.64 -12.23 9.40
N VAL A 292 6.58 -11.94 10.15
CA VAL A 292 5.27 -11.53 9.62
C VAL A 292 4.79 -10.26 10.28
N MET A 293 4.03 -9.46 9.53
CA MET A 293 3.35 -8.28 10.06
C MET A 293 1.90 -8.65 10.38
N VAL A 294 1.47 -8.39 11.61
CA VAL A 294 0.07 -8.51 12.06
C VAL A 294 -0.35 -7.13 12.57
N ASN A 295 -1.29 -6.48 11.89
CA ASN A 295 -1.75 -5.12 12.25
C ASN A 295 -0.57 -4.14 12.48
N GLU A 296 0.38 -4.08 11.53
CA GLU A 296 1.59 -3.24 11.60
C GLU A 296 2.63 -3.64 12.67
N GLU A 297 2.33 -4.60 13.54
CA GLU A 297 3.26 -5.16 14.52
C GLU A 297 4.05 -6.35 13.96
N PRO A 298 5.37 -6.41 14.15
CA PRO A 298 6.19 -7.53 13.69
C PRO A 298 6.13 -8.70 14.68
N TYR A 299 6.07 -9.91 14.12
CA TYR A 299 6.10 -11.17 14.85
C TYR A 299 7.00 -12.17 14.14
N LEU A 300 7.74 -12.95 14.91
CA LEU A 300 8.26 -14.23 14.45
C LEU A 300 7.10 -15.22 14.35
N PHE A 301 6.87 -15.77 13.17
CA PHE A 301 5.85 -16.76 12.89
C PHE A 301 6.42 -18.16 12.98
N SER A 302 5.73 -19.05 13.68
CA SER A 302 6.08 -20.47 13.71
C SER A 302 4.84 -21.36 13.75
N LEU A 303 4.98 -22.53 13.13
CA LEU A 303 3.98 -23.59 13.16
C LEU A 303 4.39 -24.59 14.23
N GLU A 304 3.70 -24.59 15.37
CA GLU A 304 4.00 -25.51 16.48
C GLU A 304 2.91 -26.59 16.63
N LYS A 305 3.06 -27.48 17.63
CA LYS A 305 2.13 -28.59 17.86
C LYS A 305 0.72 -28.13 18.22
N GLN A 306 0.58 -27.02 18.96
CA GLN A 306 -0.70 -26.56 19.52
C GLN A 306 -1.43 -25.56 18.60
N GLY A 307 -0.70 -24.81 17.76
CA GLY A 307 -1.29 -23.81 16.91
C GLY A 307 -0.27 -23.00 16.11
N LEU A 308 -0.74 -21.86 15.61
CA LEU A 308 0.06 -20.82 14.98
C LEU A 308 0.59 -19.90 16.08
N HIS A 309 1.91 -19.77 16.16
CA HIS A 309 2.59 -18.97 17.16
C HIS A 309 3.12 -17.69 16.53
N PHE A 310 2.83 -16.57 17.19
CA PHE A 310 3.31 -15.25 16.86
C PHE A 310 4.10 -14.73 18.06
N TYR A 311 5.41 -14.77 17.98
CA TYR A 311 6.30 -14.33 19.04
C TYR A 311 6.85 -12.94 18.74
N GLN A 312 6.66 -11.99 19.66
CA GLN A 312 7.26 -10.66 19.56
C GLN A 312 8.25 -10.38 20.70
N SER A 313 7.98 -10.87 21.91
CA SER A 313 8.90 -10.86 23.06
C SER A 313 8.44 -11.86 24.13
N THR A 314 9.18 -11.99 25.24
CA THR A 314 8.80 -12.91 26.34
C THR A 314 7.42 -12.61 26.89
N ASN A 315 7.07 -11.32 26.97
CA ASN A 315 5.79 -10.84 27.52
C ASN A 315 4.70 -10.74 26.45
N TYR A 316 5.06 -10.73 25.16
CA TYR A 316 4.12 -10.55 24.06
C TYR A 316 4.24 -11.70 23.06
N ARG A 317 3.36 -12.69 23.26
CA ARG A 317 3.16 -13.82 22.37
C ARG A 317 1.67 -14.02 22.12
N LYS A 318 1.31 -14.37 20.88
CA LYS A 318 -0.06 -14.73 20.49
C LYS A 318 -0.06 -16.16 19.96
N LEU A 319 -1.02 -16.95 20.43
CA LEU A 319 -1.25 -18.32 19.99
C LEU A 319 -2.66 -18.39 19.41
N ILE A 320 -2.78 -18.88 18.18
CA ILE A 320 -4.06 -19.25 17.58
C ILE A 320 -4.09 -20.77 17.47
N GLN A 321 -4.95 -21.44 18.24
CA GLN A 321 -5.04 -22.89 18.21
C GLN A 321 -5.62 -23.37 16.88
N TYR A 322 -5.17 -24.53 16.39
CA TYR A 322 -5.69 -25.09 15.14
C TYR A 322 -7.20 -25.36 15.17
N SER A 323 -7.75 -25.67 16.36
CA SER A 323 -9.19 -25.85 16.56
C SER A 323 -10.00 -24.60 16.24
N ASP A 324 -9.42 -23.43 16.51
CA ASP A 324 -10.13 -22.15 16.50
C ASP A 324 -10.16 -21.54 15.09
N ILE A 325 -9.24 -21.94 14.21
CA ILE A 325 -9.18 -21.48 12.83
C ILE A 325 -10.38 -22.04 12.06
N GLN A 326 -11.31 -21.19 11.66
CA GLN A 326 -12.45 -21.56 10.81
C GLN A 326 -11.98 -21.82 9.37
N SER A 327 -11.28 -20.87 8.78
CA SER A 327 -10.82 -20.93 7.39
C SER A 327 -9.62 -20.02 7.16
N ILE A 328 -8.82 -20.31 6.13
CA ILE A 328 -7.71 -19.47 5.67
C ILE A 328 -8.08 -18.99 4.27
N VAL A 329 -8.19 -17.67 4.11
CA VAL A 329 -8.58 -17.04 2.84
C VAL A 329 -7.40 -16.24 2.31
N ILE A 330 -7.03 -16.46 1.05
CA ILE A 330 -5.99 -15.67 0.39
C ILE A 330 -6.67 -14.44 -0.22
N LEU A 331 -6.25 -13.24 0.22
CA LEU A 331 -6.84 -11.96 -0.19
C LEU A 331 -6.09 -11.33 -1.38
N ASP A 332 -4.76 -11.48 -1.41
CA ASP A 332 -3.90 -10.90 -2.44
C ASP A 332 -2.68 -11.80 -2.67
N ASN A 333 -2.28 -11.95 -3.92
CA ASN A 333 -1.10 -12.70 -4.38
C ASN A 333 -0.35 -11.98 -5.52
N ARG A 334 -0.49 -10.65 -5.63
CA ARG A 334 0.21 -9.83 -6.63
C ARG A 334 1.68 -9.59 -6.34
N GLN A 335 2.08 -9.79 -5.09
CA GLN A 335 3.42 -9.51 -4.59
C GLN A 335 4.15 -10.82 -4.27
N GLU A 336 5.47 -10.74 -4.05
CA GLU A 336 6.30 -11.87 -3.62
C GLU A 336 5.75 -12.56 -2.36
N ASN A 337 5.11 -11.77 -1.47
CA ASN A 337 4.36 -12.26 -0.33
C ASN A 337 2.85 -12.21 -0.60
N MET A 338 2.15 -13.27 -0.24
CA MET A 338 0.69 -13.38 -0.30
C MET A 338 0.07 -12.86 0.99
N LYS A 339 -0.98 -12.05 0.86
CA LYS A 339 -1.81 -11.61 1.97
C LYS A 339 -2.85 -12.67 2.27
N ILE A 340 -2.81 -13.24 3.48
CA ILE A 340 -3.78 -14.23 3.95
C ILE A 340 -4.58 -13.69 5.13
N HIS A 341 -5.84 -14.10 5.20
CA HIS A 341 -6.78 -13.79 6.27
C HIS A 341 -7.17 -15.09 6.97
N LEU A 342 -6.71 -15.22 8.21
CA LEU A 342 -7.05 -16.29 9.13
C LEU A 342 -8.36 -15.92 9.83
N LYS A 343 -9.45 -16.60 9.46
CA LYS A 343 -10.75 -16.43 10.14
C LYS A 343 -10.85 -17.36 11.33
N SER A 344 -11.25 -16.86 12.48
CA SER A 344 -11.37 -17.60 13.72
C SER A 344 -12.80 -17.67 14.23
N TYR A 345 -13.20 -18.81 14.81
CA TYR A 345 -14.47 -18.93 15.54
C TYR A 345 -14.54 -18.03 16.78
N THR A 346 -13.39 -17.57 17.27
CA THR A 346 -13.26 -16.70 18.45
C THR A 346 -13.27 -15.20 18.10
N ASN A 347 -13.60 -14.83 16.85
CA ASN A 347 -13.53 -13.45 16.32
C ASN A 347 -12.14 -12.79 16.46
N GLN A 348 -11.08 -13.59 16.55
CA GLN A 348 -9.69 -13.13 16.53
C GLN A 348 -9.10 -13.26 15.12
N ASP A 349 -9.76 -12.64 14.16
CA ASP A 349 -9.33 -12.66 12.78
C ASP A 349 -7.97 -11.96 12.64
N VAL A 350 -7.11 -12.53 11.79
CA VAL A 350 -5.75 -12.03 11.59
C VAL A 350 -5.42 -11.98 10.12
N GLU A 351 -4.92 -10.85 9.66
CA GLU A 351 -4.28 -10.72 8.36
C GLU A 351 -2.77 -10.79 8.50
N ILE A 352 -2.12 -11.64 7.70
CA ILE A 352 -0.66 -11.75 7.63
C ILE A 352 -0.19 -11.84 6.20
N TYR A 353 1.06 -11.44 5.99
CA TYR A 353 1.78 -11.62 4.73
C TYR A 353 2.77 -12.77 4.90
N LEU A 354 2.70 -13.74 3.99
CA LEU A 354 3.57 -14.93 3.96
C LEU A 354 4.04 -15.18 2.54
N ASP A 355 5.26 -15.68 2.38
CA ASP A 355 5.67 -16.23 1.09
C ASP A 355 4.82 -17.46 0.71
N HIS A 356 4.83 -17.82 -0.58
CA HIS A 356 4.04 -18.92 -1.10
C HIS A 356 4.28 -20.24 -0.34
N SER A 357 5.54 -20.57 -0.05
CA SER A 357 5.90 -21.83 0.63
C SER A 357 5.36 -21.89 2.05
N ASN A 358 5.34 -20.76 2.76
CA ASN A 358 4.82 -20.64 4.10
C ASN A 358 3.29 -20.64 4.12
N VAL A 359 2.63 -20.11 3.09
CA VAL A 359 1.17 -20.28 2.90
C VAL A 359 0.82 -21.76 2.73
N GLU A 360 1.51 -22.48 1.84
CA GLU A 360 1.28 -23.90 1.60
C GLU A 360 1.47 -24.72 2.87
N LYS A 361 2.59 -24.55 3.56
CA LYS A 361 2.88 -25.22 4.84
C LYS A 361 1.82 -24.92 5.89
N THR A 362 1.33 -23.68 5.96
CA THR A 362 0.30 -23.28 6.92
C THR A 362 -1.03 -23.98 6.61
N LEU A 363 -1.48 -23.95 5.35
CA LEU A 363 -2.69 -24.65 4.91
C LEU A 363 -2.60 -26.16 5.19
N GLN A 364 -1.47 -26.77 4.83
CA GLN A 364 -1.20 -28.20 5.03
C GLN A 364 -1.25 -28.56 6.51
N THR A 365 -0.50 -27.83 7.35
CA THR A 365 -0.39 -28.10 8.78
C THR A 365 -1.73 -27.92 9.49
N VAL A 366 -2.44 -26.83 9.21
CA VAL A 366 -3.75 -26.55 9.81
C VAL A 366 -4.75 -27.66 9.45
N PHE A 367 -4.81 -28.07 8.18
CA PHE A 367 -5.67 -29.16 7.76
C PHE A 367 -5.31 -30.48 8.47
N GLN A 368 -4.04 -30.85 8.46
CA GLN A 368 -3.57 -32.09 9.07
C GLN A 368 -3.89 -32.13 10.56
N LYS A 369 -3.54 -31.07 11.31
CA LYS A 369 -3.75 -31.02 12.76
C LYS A 369 -5.22 -31.09 13.14
N LYS A 370 -6.11 -30.47 12.35
CA LYS A 370 -7.57 -30.57 12.56
C LYS A 370 -8.14 -31.93 12.22
N LYS A 371 -7.57 -32.66 11.26
CA LYS A 371 -8.16 -33.91 10.72
C LYS A 371 -7.49 -35.20 11.24
N ILE A 372 -6.27 -35.16 11.75
CA ILE A 372 -5.58 -36.32 12.37
C ILE A 372 -6.43 -37.00 13.47
N PRO A 373 -7.11 -36.27 14.38
CA PRO A 373 -7.97 -36.89 15.39
C PRO A 373 -9.11 -37.72 14.79
N LEU A 374 -9.60 -37.31 13.61
CA LEU A 374 -10.68 -37.99 12.88
C LEU A 374 -10.16 -39.21 12.11
N LEU A 375 -8.91 -39.18 11.64
CA LEU A 375 -8.28 -40.26 10.88
C LEU A 375 -8.31 -41.60 11.65
N ARG A 376 -8.07 -41.56 12.97
CA ARG A 376 -8.09 -42.75 13.84
C ARG A 376 -9.44 -43.46 13.83
N LYS A 377 -10.53 -42.69 13.78
CA LYS A 377 -11.92 -43.20 13.80
C LYS A 377 -12.46 -43.50 12.40
N ALA A 378 -11.82 -43.00 11.34
CA ALA A 378 -12.32 -43.13 9.98
C ALA A 378 -12.15 -44.57 9.45
N LYS A 379 -13.21 -45.10 8.82
CA LYS A 379 -13.14 -46.34 8.03
C LYS A 379 -12.37 -46.06 6.72
N LEU A 380 -11.61 -47.04 6.24
CA LEU A 380 -10.84 -46.90 5.00
C LEU A 380 -11.75 -46.61 3.80
N THR A 381 -12.93 -47.23 3.75
CA THR A 381 -13.97 -46.97 2.72
C THR A 381 -14.42 -45.51 2.70
N ASN A 382 -14.57 -44.88 3.86
CA ASN A 382 -15.01 -43.48 3.96
C ASN A 382 -13.90 -42.53 3.49
N LEU A 383 -12.64 -42.86 3.80
CA LEU A 383 -11.48 -42.10 3.32
C LEU A 383 -11.31 -42.26 1.82
N TYR A 384 -11.46 -43.48 1.28
CA TYR A 384 -11.42 -43.72 -0.16
C TYR A 384 -12.54 -42.97 -0.88
N SER A 385 -13.78 -43.01 -0.38
CA SER A 385 -14.89 -42.22 -0.94
C SER A 385 -14.58 -40.71 -0.94
N SER A 386 -14.04 -40.19 0.17
CA SER A 386 -13.61 -38.79 0.27
C SER A 386 -12.52 -38.46 -0.76
N TRP A 387 -11.56 -39.36 -0.94
CA TRP A 387 -10.49 -39.21 -1.91
C TRP A 387 -10.98 -39.28 -3.35
N SER A 388 -11.84 -40.24 -3.69
CA SER A 388 -12.48 -40.33 -4.99
C SER A 388 -13.28 -39.06 -5.30
N LYS A 389 -13.97 -38.48 -4.31
CA LYS A 389 -14.62 -37.17 -4.49
C LYS A 389 -13.60 -36.07 -4.82
N GLN A 390 -12.47 -35.98 -4.11
CA GLN A 390 -11.44 -34.97 -4.42
C GLN A 390 -10.81 -35.18 -5.80
N VAL A 391 -10.61 -36.43 -6.21
CA VAL A 391 -10.12 -36.78 -7.56
C VAL A 391 -11.14 -36.33 -8.61
N ASN A 392 -12.42 -36.67 -8.44
CA ASN A 392 -13.49 -36.19 -9.33
C ASN A 392 -13.50 -34.66 -9.44
N ASP A 393 -13.44 -33.94 -8.31
CA ASP A 393 -13.42 -32.47 -8.31
C ASP A 393 -12.20 -31.90 -9.07
N SER A 394 -11.01 -32.49 -8.87
CA SER A 394 -9.79 -32.11 -9.59
C SER A 394 -9.93 -32.34 -11.09
N LEU A 395 -10.62 -33.41 -11.47
CA LEU A 395 -10.86 -33.72 -12.88
C LEU A 395 -11.87 -32.82 -13.52
N LEU A 396 -13.00 -32.57 -12.85
CA LEU A 396 -13.98 -31.62 -13.33
C LEU A 396 -13.34 -30.26 -13.54
N TYR A 397 -12.48 -29.82 -12.60
CA TYR A 397 -11.67 -28.64 -12.80
C TYR A 397 -10.82 -28.74 -14.08
N ASN A 398 -10.03 -29.79 -14.26
CA ASN A 398 -9.18 -29.94 -15.45
C ASN A 398 -9.95 -30.17 -16.77
N PHE A 399 -11.19 -30.64 -16.72
CA PHE A 399 -11.99 -30.97 -17.90
C PHE A 399 -12.91 -29.81 -18.31
N PHE A 400 -13.39 -29.01 -17.35
CA PHE A 400 -14.40 -27.97 -17.57
C PHE A 400 -14.01 -26.58 -17.07
N GLY A 401 -12.98 -26.46 -16.23
CA GLY A 401 -12.63 -25.19 -15.56
C GLY A 401 -12.33 -24.04 -16.53
N GLN A 402 -11.76 -24.33 -17.69
CA GLN A 402 -11.48 -23.32 -18.71
C GLN A 402 -12.75 -22.69 -19.30
N LEU A 403 -13.86 -23.43 -19.36
CA LEU A 403 -15.15 -22.90 -19.80
C LEU A 403 -15.71 -21.90 -18.78
N VAL A 404 -15.58 -22.20 -17.50
CA VAL A 404 -15.95 -21.26 -16.43
C VAL A 404 -15.09 -19.99 -16.50
N PHE A 405 -13.77 -20.13 -16.68
CA PHE A 405 -12.90 -18.97 -16.86
C PHE A 405 -13.27 -18.16 -18.10
N MET A 406 -13.61 -18.83 -19.19
CA MET A 406 -14.07 -18.19 -20.42
C MET A 406 -15.35 -17.38 -20.19
N GLN A 407 -16.33 -17.95 -19.48
CA GLN A 407 -17.58 -17.25 -19.13
C GLN A 407 -17.30 -16.02 -18.26
N MET A 408 -16.44 -16.15 -17.25
CA MET A 408 -16.05 -15.05 -16.36
C MET A 408 -15.32 -13.93 -17.12
N GLY A 409 -14.35 -14.28 -17.98
CA GLY A 409 -13.59 -13.31 -18.77
C GLY A 409 -14.46 -12.57 -19.80
N MET A 410 -15.42 -13.27 -20.44
CA MET A 410 -16.37 -12.60 -21.34
C MET A 410 -17.28 -11.63 -20.60
N LYS A 411 -17.78 -12.00 -19.43
CA LYS A 411 -18.57 -11.12 -18.58
C LYS A 411 -17.79 -9.87 -18.17
N GLU A 412 -16.53 -10.02 -17.78
CA GLU A 412 -15.66 -8.88 -17.45
C GLU A 412 -15.48 -7.92 -18.64
N ILE A 413 -15.25 -8.44 -19.85
CA ILE A 413 -15.17 -7.61 -21.07
C ILE A 413 -16.49 -6.88 -21.33
N GLN A 414 -17.63 -7.57 -21.17
CA GLN A 414 -18.96 -7.01 -21.39
C GLN A 414 -19.30 -5.91 -20.36
N GLU A 415 -18.93 -6.08 -19.09
CA GLU A 415 -19.22 -5.14 -18.00
C GLU A 415 -18.29 -3.91 -17.99
N ASN A 416 -17.20 -3.92 -18.75
CA ASN A 416 -16.26 -2.80 -18.80
C ASN A 416 -16.88 -1.53 -19.42
N ALA A 417 -17.30 -0.59 -18.58
CA ALA A 417 -17.94 0.66 -19.01
C ALA A 417 -17.03 1.60 -19.81
N LYS A 418 -15.70 1.39 -19.81
CA LYS A 418 -14.73 2.27 -20.47
C LYS A 418 -14.49 1.93 -21.94
N ILE A 419 -15.04 0.82 -22.42
CA ILE A 419 -14.79 0.28 -23.76
C ILE A 419 -16.10 0.30 -24.56
N GLY A 420 -16.06 0.81 -25.79
CA GLY A 420 -17.20 0.79 -26.70
C GLY A 420 -17.55 -0.63 -27.17
N GLN A 421 -18.80 -0.85 -27.58
CA GLN A 421 -19.32 -2.19 -27.92
C GLN A 421 -18.52 -2.89 -29.03
N ASP A 422 -18.06 -2.15 -30.04
CA ASP A 422 -17.26 -2.73 -31.14
C ASP A 422 -15.93 -3.30 -30.65
N MET A 423 -15.26 -2.58 -29.73
CA MET A 423 -14.01 -3.03 -29.14
C MET A 423 -14.23 -4.20 -28.18
N LYS A 424 -15.35 -4.23 -27.43
CA LYS A 424 -15.75 -5.38 -26.61
C LYS A 424 -15.93 -6.63 -27.48
N ASN A 425 -16.67 -6.52 -28.58
CA ASN A 425 -16.91 -7.64 -29.48
C ASN A 425 -15.61 -8.18 -30.10
N ARG A 426 -14.65 -7.30 -30.44
CA ARG A 426 -13.33 -7.71 -30.94
C ARG A 426 -12.47 -8.38 -29.86
N GLN A 427 -12.56 -7.94 -28.60
CA GLN A 427 -11.88 -8.61 -27.49
C GLN A 427 -12.48 -9.99 -27.23
N ILE A 428 -13.82 -10.10 -27.19
CA ILE A 428 -14.55 -11.37 -27.06
C ILE A 428 -14.16 -12.32 -28.20
N LEU A 429 -14.15 -11.86 -29.46
CA LEU A 429 -13.74 -12.67 -30.63
C LEU A 429 -12.39 -13.35 -30.39
N ASN A 430 -11.37 -12.56 -30.06
CA ASN A 430 -10.01 -13.05 -29.88
C ASN A 430 -9.91 -13.96 -28.65
N TYR A 431 -10.62 -13.64 -27.58
CA TYR A 431 -10.68 -14.44 -26.37
C TYR A 431 -11.31 -15.81 -26.61
N MET A 432 -12.50 -15.85 -27.23
CA MET A 432 -13.21 -17.08 -27.54
C MET A 432 -12.41 -17.98 -28.49
N TYR A 433 -11.88 -17.39 -29.57
CA TYR A 433 -11.14 -18.13 -30.59
C TYR A 433 -9.93 -18.87 -30.01
N TYR A 434 -9.14 -18.20 -29.16
CA TYR A 434 -7.95 -18.82 -28.58
C TYR A 434 -8.28 -19.78 -27.43
N THR A 435 -9.28 -19.45 -26.62
CA THR A 435 -9.65 -20.27 -25.47
C THR A 435 -10.28 -21.59 -25.90
N ILE A 436 -11.18 -21.59 -26.88
CA ILE A 436 -11.82 -22.82 -27.39
C ILE A 436 -10.81 -23.76 -28.03
N ARG A 437 -9.88 -23.23 -28.84
CA ARG A 437 -8.86 -24.07 -29.49
C ARG A 437 -7.92 -24.74 -28.49
N GLU A 438 -7.57 -24.02 -27.42
CA GLU A 438 -6.77 -24.59 -26.34
C GLU A 438 -7.57 -25.62 -25.55
N HIS A 439 -8.83 -25.31 -25.24
CA HIS A 439 -9.70 -26.18 -24.49
C HIS A 439 -9.95 -27.52 -25.19
N LYS A 440 -10.19 -27.53 -26.52
CA LYS A 440 -10.30 -28.76 -27.31
C LYS A 440 -9.12 -29.70 -27.09
N ARG A 441 -7.90 -29.17 -27.14
CA ARG A 441 -6.66 -29.95 -26.92
C ARG A 441 -6.56 -30.46 -25.50
N GLN A 442 -6.95 -29.64 -24.53
CA GLN A 442 -6.93 -30.01 -23.12
C GLN A 442 -7.91 -31.16 -22.82
N VAL A 443 -9.16 -31.06 -23.27
CA VAL A 443 -10.19 -32.08 -23.04
C VAL A 443 -9.76 -33.43 -23.63
N ASP A 444 -9.23 -33.44 -24.86
CA ASP A 444 -8.69 -34.66 -25.48
C ASP A 444 -7.53 -35.27 -24.68
N ARG A 445 -6.59 -34.41 -24.24
CA ARG A 445 -5.44 -34.84 -23.44
C ARG A 445 -5.89 -35.44 -22.12
N VAL A 446 -6.79 -34.78 -21.39
CA VAL A 446 -7.31 -35.26 -20.11
C VAL A 446 -8.07 -36.56 -20.32
N ALA A 447 -8.98 -36.65 -21.30
CA ALA A 447 -9.73 -37.87 -21.59
C ALA A 447 -8.83 -39.09 -21.87
N THR A 448 -7.69 -38.85 -22.54
CA THR A 448 -6.75 -39.91 -22.93
C THR A 448 -5.77 -40.28 -21.81
N GLN A 449 -5.17 -39.29 -21.15
CA GLN A 449 -4.06 -39.49 -20.21
C GLN A 449 -4.54 -39.76 -18.78
N PHE A 450 -5.68 -39.19 -18.39
CA PHE A 450 -6.16 -39.29 -17.01
C PHE A 450 -6.39 -40.72 -16.53
N PRO A 451 -7.08 -41.61 -17.27
CA PRO A 451 -7.35 -42.97 -16.80
C PRO A 451 -6.06 -43.75 -16.50
N GLN A 452 -5.02 -43.54 -17.31
CA GLN A 452 -3.69 -44.14 -17.09
C GLN A 452 -2.98 -43.55 -15.87
N MET A 453 -3.09 -42.23 -15.66
CA MET A 453 -2.57 -41.58 -14.46
C MET A 453 -3.27 -42.10 -13.20
N LEU A 454 -4.61 -42.21 -13.24
CA LEU A 454 -5.42 -42.71 -12.14
C LEU A 454 -5.07 -44.16 -11.81
N TRP A 455 -4.90 -45.01 -12.82
CA TRP A 455 -4.45 -46.39 -12.65
C TRP A 455 -3.13 -46.44 -11.87
N LYS A 456 -2.13 -45.67 -12.29
CA LYS A 456 -0.83 -45.60 -11.59
C LYS A 456 -0.94 -45.08 -10.15
N GLU A 457 -1.78 -44.08 -9.91
CA GLU A 457 -1.95 -43.50 -8.56
C GLU A 457 -2.76 -44.40 -7.62
N GLU A 458 -3.84 -45.00 -8.10
CA GLU A 458 -4.63 -45.96 -7.34
C GLU A 458 -3.86 -47.26 -7.10
N GLY A 459 -2.97 -47.67 -8.01
CA GLY A 459 -2.13 -48.88 -7.85
C GLY A 459 -1.15 -48.79 -6.68
N LYS A 460 -0.83 -47.57 -6.23
CA LYS A 460 -0.06 -47.34 -4.99
C LYS A 460 -0.89 -47.57 -3.71
N LEU A 461 -2.21 -47.63 -3.83
CA LEU A 461 -3.16 -47.76 -2.72
C LEU A 461 -3.88 -49.10 -2.68
N LEU A 462 -4.19 -49.67 -3.85
CA LEU A 462 -4.99 -50.87 -4.01
C LEU A 462 -4.16 -51.98 -4.67
N PRO A 463 -3.96 -53.14 -4.03
CA PRO A 463 -3.41 -54.30 -4.72
C PRO A 463 -4.43 -54.87 -5.71
N ASN A 464 -3.93 -55.49 -6.79
CA ASN A 464 -4.71 -56.23 -7.78
C ASN A 464 -5.79 -55.38 -8.49
N GLN A 465 -5.35 -54.31 -9.14
CA GLN A 465 -6.24 -53.48 -9.95
C GLN A 465 -6.57 -54.13 -11.28
N ASP A 466 -7.83 -54.01 -11.69
CA ASP A 466 -8.27 -54.44 -13.01
C ASP A 466 -8.08 -53.31 -14.02
N GLU A 467 -7.13 -53.49 -14.94
CA GLU A 467 -6.81 -52.54 -16.02
C GLU A 467 -8.02 -52.24 -16.90
N ILE A 468 -8.89 -53.24 -17.11
CA ILE A 468 -10.10 -53.14 -17.94
C ILE A 468 -11.04 -52.03 -17.42
N ILE A 469 -11.06 -51.77 -16.11
CA ILE A 469 -11.89 -50.70 -15.52
C ILE A 469 -11.40 -49.32 -16.02
N TYR A 470 -10.09 -49.13 -16.16
CA TYR A 470 -9.51 -47.86 -16.60
C TYR A 470 -9.59 -47.68 -18.11
N GLU A 471 -9.50 -48.76 -18.88
CA GLU A 471 -9.78 -48.75 -20.32
C GLU A 471 -11.23 -48.33 -20.58
N GLN A 472 -12.20 -48.90 -19.85
CA GLN A 472 -13.61 -48.52 -19.93
C GLN A 472 -13.84 -47.05 -19.57
N LEU A 473 -13.16 -46.56 -18.53
CA LEU A 473 -13.18 -45.15 -18.15
C LEU A 473 -12.67 -44.29 -19.31
N GLN A 474 -11.52 -44.64 -19.90
CA GLN A 474 -10.94 -43.93 -21.03
C GLN A 474 -11.88 -43.87 -22.23
N THR A 475 -12.46 -44.99 -22.66
CA THR A 475 -13.40 -45.01 -23.79
C THR A 475 -14.57 -44.05 -23.56
N LYS A 476 -15.13 -44.05 -22.35
CA LYS A 476 -16.25 -43.17 -22.00
C LYS A 476 -15.86 -41.70 -21.98
N LEU A 477 -14.69 -41.35 -21.42
CA LEU A 477 -14.20 -39.97 -21.40
C LEU A 477 -13.85 -39.46 -22.80
N VAL A 478 -13.27 -40.30 -23.66
CA VAL A 478 -12.99 -39.95 -25.07
C VAL A 478 -14.29 -39.73 -25.84
N THR A 479 -15.31 -40.57 -25.58
CA THR A 479 -16.65 -40.38 -26.18
C THR A 479 -17.27 -39.05 -25.72
N LEU A 480 -17.15 -38.71 -24.45
CA LEU A 480 -17.62 -37.43 -23.91
C LEU A 480 -16.87 -36.24 -24.53
N SER A 481 -15.53 -36.34 -24.65
CA SER A 481 -14.72 -35.33 -25.36
C SER A 481 -15.23 -35.12 -26.78
N ALA A 482 -15.45 -36.21 -27.52
CA ALA A 482 -15.93 -36.14 -28.90
C ALA A 482 -17.32 -35.48 -29.02
N GLN A 483 -18.20 -35.64 -28.02
CA GLN A 483 -19.48 -34.91 -27.97
C GLN A 483 -19.25 -33.41 -27.76
N MET A 484 -18.40 -33.03 -26.80
CA MET A 484 -18.07 -31.63 -26.53
C MET A 484 -17.40 -30.95 -27.73
N GLN A 485 -16.55 -31.67 -28.47
CA GLN A 485 -15.93 -31.16 -29.69
C GLN A 485 -16.93 -30.66 -30.72
N ARG A 486 -18.13 -31.27 -30.80
CA ARG A 486 -19.19 -30.82 -31.72
C ARG A 486 -19.64 -29.40 -31.38
N HIS A 487 -19.89 -29.11 -30.11
CA HIS A 487 -20.26 -27.77 -29.66
C HIS A 487 -19.11 -26.77 -29.79
N PHE A 488 -17.87 -27.19 -29.54
CA PHE A 488 -16.72 -26.33 -29.80
C PHE A 488 -16.58 -25.98 -31.28
N THR A 489 -16.87 -26.93 -32.17
CA THR A 489 -16.90 -26.70 -33.62
C THR A 489 -18.06 -25.79 -34.04
N GLU A 490 -19.22 -25.85 -33.38
CA GLU A 490 -20.32 -24.90 -33.62
C GLU A 490 -19.88 -23.46 -33.32
N ILE A 491 -19.21 -23.24 -32.18
CA ILE A 491 -18.69 -21.91 -31.83
C ILE A 491 -17.57 -21.49 -32.79
N GLU A 492 -16.62 -22.37 -33.11
CA GLU A 492 -15.57 -22.06 -34.11
C GLU A 492 -16.17 -21.69 -35.47
N ASN A 493 -17.22 -22.40 -35.92
CA ASN A 493 -17.91 -22.11 -37.17
C ASN A 493 -18.63 -20.77 -37.15
N ALA A 494 -19.14 -20.33 -36.00
CA ALA A 494 -19.69 -18.99 -35.84
C ALA A 494 -18.59 -17.91 -35.94
N LEU A 495 -17.36 -18.20 -35.48
CA LEU A 495 -16.23 -17.27 -35.51
C LEU A 495 -15.45 -17.26 -36.83
N LEU A 496 -15.48 -18.33 -37.62
CA LEU A 496 -14.75 -18.47 -38.90
C LEU A 496 -14.92 -17.29 -39.87
N PRO A 497 -16.13 -16.75 -40.08
CA PRO A 497 -16.35 -15.58 -40.94
C PRO A 497 -15.65 -14.30 -40.46
N LEU A 498 -15.20 -14.27 -39.20
CA LEU A 498 -14.47 -13.16 -38.58
C LEU A 498 -12.96 -13.35 -38.56
N SER A 499 -12.41 -14.31 -39.33
CA SER A 499 -10.96 -14.58 -39.39
C SER A 499 -10.10 -13.34 -39.66
N PHE A 500 -10.61 -12.35 -40.41
CA PHE A 500 -9.94 -11.08 -40.68
C PHE A 500 -9.74 -10.20 -39.44
N ALA A 501 -10.57 -10.36 -38.41
CA ALA A 501 -10.55 -9.59 -37.16
C ALA A 501 -9.82 -10.31 -36.00
N ILE A 502 -9.27 -11.51 -36.25
CA ILE A 502 -8.48 -12.27 -35.28
C ILE A 502 -7.02 -11.81 -35.35
N ILE A 503 -6.46 -11.44 -34.20
CA ILE A 503 -5.12 -10.90 -34.05
C ILE A 503 -4.13 -12.04 -33.82
N PRO A 504 -3.09 -12.19 -34.66
CA PRO A 504 -2.11 -13.25 -34.48
C PRO A 504 -1.41 -13.21 -33.11
N LYS A 505 -1.34 -14.36 -32.41
CA LYS A 505 -0.72 -14.50 -31.07
C LYS A 505 0.63 -13.77 -30.90
N LYS A 506 1.54 -13.88 -31.87
CA LYS A 506 2.87 -13.23 -31.84
C LYS A 506 2.83 -11.71 -31.63
N LYS A 507 1.77 -11.04 -32.08
CA LYS A 507 1.60 -9.58 -31.91
C LYS A 507 1.08 -9.23 -30.52
N ILE A 508 0.31 -10.14 -29.88
CA ILE A 508 -0.20 -9.97 -28.51
C ILE A 508 0.98 -10.01 -27.52
N ASP A 509 1.87 -10.99 -27.68
CA ASP A 509 3.03 -11.19 -26.79
C ASP A 509 4.04 -10.03 -26.81
N GLN A 510 4.18 -9.33 -27.94
CA GLN A 510 5.11 -8.20 -28.09
C GLN A 510 4.62 -6.90 -27.45
N THR A 511 3.30 -6.75 -27.28
CA THR A 511 2.70 -5.50 -26.77
C THR A 511 2.77 -5.42 -25.24
N ASN A 512 2.78 -6.56 -24.54
CA ASN A 512 2.83 -6.64 -23.09
C ASN A 512 4.22 -6.32 -22.48
N ASN A 513 5.30 -6.38 -23.25
CA ASN A 513 6.66 -6.17 -22.71
C ASN A 513 7.05 -4.69 -22.55
N ASN A 514 6.28 -3.72 -23.08
CA ASN A 514 6.71 -2.32 -23.20
C ASN A 514 5.90 -1.28 -22.38
N SER A 515 4.89 -1.66 -21.59
CA SER A 515 4.08 -0.71 -20.81
C SER A 515 4.31 -0.81 -19.29
N THR A 516 5.09 0.10 -18.74
CA THR A 516 5.30 0.33 -17.30
C THR A 516 4.24 1.31 -16.75
N SER A 517 2.99 0.87 -16.54
CA SER A 517 2.03 1.61 -15.69
C SER A 517 0.88 0.73 -15.20
N ASN A 518 0.79 0.51 -13.87
CA ASN A 518 -0.37 0.20 -13.00
C ASN A 518 -1.60 -0.62 -13.49
N TYR A 519 -1.56 -1.30 -14.62
CA TYR A 519 -2.46 -2.39 -14.99
C TYR A 519 -1.64 -3.68 -15.07
N VAL A 520 -1.28 -4.21 -13.89
CA VAL A 520 -0.73 -5.57 -13.77
C VAL A 520 -1.89 -6.55 -13.91
N ALA A 521 -2.28 -6.83 -15.15
CA ALA A 521 -3.18 -7.91 -15.51
C ALA A 521 -2.96 -8.30 -16.99
N ALA A 522 -1.72 -8.65 -17.35
CA ALA A 522 -1.38 -9.30 -18.63
C ALA A 522 0.10 -9.65 -18.68
N GLY A 523 0.50 -10.70 -17.96
CA GLY A 523 1.86 -11.24 -18.01
C GLY A 523 1.81 -12.76 -18.07
N ALA A 524 2.19 -13.31 -19.23
CA ALA A 524 2.47 -14.72 -19.51
C ALA A 524 1.27 -15.70 -19.64
N ILE A 525 0.61 -15.72 -20.80
CA ILE A 525 -0.06 -16.94 -21.29
C ILE A 525 0.51 -17.35 -22.64
N ALA A 526 1.69 -17.95 -22.59
CA ALA A 526 2.21 -18.79 -23.65
C ALA A 526 3.04 -19.91 -23.02
N GLY A 527 2.45 -21.09 -22.83
CA GLY A 527 3.22 -22.33 -22.80
C GLY A 527 3.47 -23.05 -21.46
N LEU A 528 2.73 -22.77 -20.38
CA LEU A 528 2.87 -23.56 -19.13
C LEU A 528 1.79 -24.63 -18.89
N GLY A 529 0.99 -24.97 -19.89
CA GLY A 529 0.14 -26.18 -19.87
C GLY A 529 0.93 -27.50 -19.99
N LEU A 530 2.27 -27.45 -20.16
CA LEU A 530 3.08 -28.64 -20.44
C LEU A 530 3.69 -29.31 -19.21
N LEU A 531 3.87 -28.64 -18.07
CA LEU A 531 4.61 -29.24 -16.95
C LEU A 531 3.78 -29.52 -15.68
N THR A 532 2.58 -28.97 -15.51
CA THR A 532 1.76 -29.19 -14.29
C THR A 532 0.30 -29.59 -14.54
N GLY A 533 -0.14 -29.71 -15.81
CA GLY A 533 -1.52 -30.10 -16.14
C GLY A 533 -2.59 -29.06 -15.79
N GLY A 534 -2.21 -27.80 -15.54
CA GLY A 534 -3.12 -26.71 -15.15
C GLY A 534 -3.68 -25.87 -16.31
N ILE A 535 -4.87 -25.30 -16.06
CA ILE A 535 -5.59 -24.30 -16.86
C ILE A 535 -5.07 -22.92 -16.49
N ALA A 536 -4.61 -22.13 -17.47
CA ALA A 536 -4.28 -20.71 -17.31
C ALA A 536 -5.27 -19.86 -18.12
N PRO A 537 -6.10 -18.99 -17.51
CA PRO A 537 -6.87 -17.97 -18.22
C PRO A 537 -6.00 -17.08 -19.11
N ILE A 538 -6.37 -16.91 -20.38
CA ILE A 538 -5.74 -15.91 -21.26
C ILE A 538 -6.14 -14.51 -20.78
N ALA A 539 -5.31 -13.85 -19.97
CA ALA A 539 -5.43 -12.43 -19.65
C ALA A 539 -5.19 -11.58 -20.92
N ILE A 540 -6.27 -11.14 -21.56
CA ILE A 540 -6.20 -10.16 -22.65
C ILE A 540 -6.13 -8.76 -22.05
N GLY A 541 -4.91 -8.32 -21.74
CA GLY A 541 -4.62 -6.90 -21.54
C GLY A 541 -4.96 -6.11 -22.80
N ALA A 542 -5.49 -4.90 -22.61
CA ALA A 542 -6.05 -4.01 -23.62
C ALA A 542 -5.38 -4.11 -25.00
N ILE A 543 -6.04 -4.81 -25.93
CA ILE A 543 -5.69 -4.78 -27.35
C ILE A 543 -6.11 -3.41 -27.89
N THR A 544 -5.22 -2.42 -27.77
CA THR A 544 -5.29 -1.15 -28.50
C THR A 544 -4.34 -1.24 -29.70
N ALA A 545 -4.84 -1.75 -30.82
CA ALA A 545 -4.03 -1.81 -32.03
C ALA A 545 -4.89 -1.65 -33.30
N MET A 546 -5.60 -0.53 -33.47
CA MET A 546 -6.00 -0.05 -34.80
C MET A 546 -6.16 1.48 -34.81
N SER A 547 -5.10 2.20 -35.19
CA SER A 547 -5.26 3.48 -35.88
C SER A 547 -4.06 3.72 -36.79
N THR A 548 -4.24 3.56 -38.09
CA THR A 548 -3.76 4.51 -39.11
C THR A 548 -4.13 3.98 -40.48
N TYR A 549 -5.07 4.64 -41.16
CA TYR A 549 -4.86 5.04 -42.55
C TYR A 549 -5.79 6.21 -42.88
N ASN A 550 -5.21 7.41 -42.99
CA ASN A 550 -5.84 8.56 -43.63
C ASN A 550 -5.50 8.52 -45.12
N SER A 551 -6.48 8.65 -46.01
CA SER A 551 -6.50 9.68 -47.07
C SER A 551 -7.81 9.64 -47.86
N ASP A 552 -8.22 10.82 -48.33
CA ASP A 552 -9.35 11.19 -49.20
C ASP A 552 -10.80 11.08 -48.69
N LYS A 553 -11.53 12.20 -48.73
CA LYS A 553 -12.94 12.35 -48.29
C LYS A 553 -13.93 11.39 -48.95
N ASN A 554 -13.66 10.91 -50.18
CA ASN A 554 -14.48 9.88 -50.84
C ASN A 554 -14.07 8.45 -50.43
N GLN A 555 -12.81 8.24 -50.03
CA GLN A 555 -12.36 6.98 -49.44
C GLN A 555 -12.76 6.86 -47.96
N GLN A 556 -12.91 7.97 -47.23
CA GLN A 556 -13.42 7.99 -45.85
C GLN A 556 -14.86 7.50 -45.75
N ALA A 557 -15.75 7.89 -46.67
CA ALA A 557 -17.13 7.37 -46.68
C ALA A 557 -17.18 5.88 -47.07
N LEU A 558 -16.30 5.43 -47.98
CA LEU A 558 -16.17 4.01 -48.35
C LEU A 558 -15.50 3.17 -47.25
N GLN A 559 -14.55 3.74 -46.52
CA GLN A 559 -13.91 3.15 -45.34
C GLN A 559 -14.89 3.09 -44.18
N GLN A 560 -15.64 4.16 -43.89
CA GLN A 560 -16.70 4.17 -42.89
C GLN A 560 -17.78 3.12 -43.21
N ASN A 561 -18.25 3.04 -44.45
CA ASN A 561 -19.20 1.99 -44.84
C ASN A 561 -18.60 0.57 -44.75
N ARG A 562 -17.30 0.40 -45.02
CA ARG A 562 -16.61 -0.89 -44.83
C ARG A 562 -16.46 -1.23 -43.36
N ASP A 563 -16.04 -0.28 -42.54
CA ASP A 563 -15.86 -0.43 -41.09
C ASP A 563 -17.21 -0.68 -40.40
N GLU A 564 -18.28 0.00 -40.82
CA GLU A 564 -19.65 -0.25 -40.37
C GLU A 564 -20.13 -1.65 -40.77
N ASN A 565 -19.89 -2.07 -42.02
CA ASN A 565 -20.26 -3.42 -42.48
C ASN A 565 -19.44 -4.51 -41.78
N GLU A 566 -18.14 -4.27 -41.54
CA GLU A 566 -17.28 -5.14 -40.74
C GLU A 566 -17.74 -5.21 -39.29
N ASN A 567 -18.10 -4.09 -38.67
CA ASN A 567 -18.61 -4.05 -37.30
C ASN A 567 -19.97 -4.75 -37.19
N LEU A 568 -20.86 -4.58 -38.16
CA LEU A 568 -22.14 -5.32 -38.23
C LEU A 568 -21.91 -6.83 -38.35
N LYS A 569 -20.97 -7.25 -39.21
CA LYS A 569 -20.56 -8.67 -39.30
C LYS A 569 -19.99 -9.18 -37.99
N ILE A 570 -19.06 -8.45 -37.39
CA ILE A 570 -18.47 -8.81 -36.09
C ILE A 570 -19.57 -8.94 -35.05
N ASN A 571 -20.48 -7.98 -34.98
CA ASN A 571 -21.57 -7.98 -34.02
C ASN A 571 -22.47 -9.22 -34.19
N PHE A 572 -22.91 -9.50 -35.43
CA PHE A 572 -23.78 -10.65 -35.73
C PHE A 572 -23.12 -11.99 -35.39
N TYR A 573 -21.89 -12.21 -35.86
CA TYR A 573 -21.20 -13.49 -35.66
C TYR A 573 -20.71 -13.67 -34.21
N ILE A 574 -20.41 -12.59 -33.49
CA ILE A 574 -20.12 -12.66 -32.05
C ILE A 574 -21.35 -13.01 -31.24
N HIS A 575 -22.51 -12.39 -31.53
CA HIS A 575 -23.77 -12.79 -30.88
C HIS A 575 -24.06 -14.27 -31.13
N LYS A 576 -23.93 -14.75 -32.37
CA LYS A 576 -24.11 -16.16 -32.68
C LYS A 576 -23.14 -17.08 -31.91
N ALA A 577 -21.87 -16.68 -31.78
CA ALA A 577 -20.88 -17.44 -31.03
C ALA A 577 -21.17 -17.45 -29.52
N LEU A 578 -21.59 -16.30 -28.96
CA LEU A 578 -22.02 -16.18 -27.58
C LEU A 578 -23.26 -17.05 -27.32
N ASP A 579 -24.28 -17.01 -28.18
CA ASP A 579 -25.47 -17.86 -28.04
C ASP A 579 -25.11 -19.36 -28.03
N SER A 580 -24.19 -19.78 -28.90
CA SER A 580 -23.70 -21.18 -28.90
C SER A 580 -22.91 -21.52 -27.64
N PHE A 581 -22.12 -20.58 -27.12
CA PHE A 581 -21.38 -20.76 -25.87
C PHE A 581 -22.31 -20.79 -24.66
N ASP A 582 -23.30 -19.91 -24.59
CA ASP A 582 -24.29 -19.86 -23.51
C ASP A 582 -25.15 -21.13 -23.53
N HIS A 583 -25.53 -21.65 -24.70
CA HIS A 583 -26.16 -22.96 -24.80
C HIS A 583 -25.27 -24.09 -24.27
N LEU A 584 -23.98 -24.08 -24.62
CA LEU A 584 -23.01 -25.04 -24.08
C LEU A 584 -22.92 -24.94 -22.54
N MET A 585 -22.84 -23.74 -21.99
CA MET A 585 -22.70 -23.51 -20.56
C MET A 585 -23.98 -23.85 -19.79
N ASP A 586 -25.12 -23.33 -20.21
CA ASP A 586 -26.35 -23.41 -19.42
C ASP A 586 -27.09 -24.74 -19.63
N THR A 587 -26.95 -25.37 -20.80
CA THR A 587 -27.69 -26.59 -21.15
C THR A 587 -26.81 -27.83 -21.16
N MET A 588 -25.65 -27.78 -21.81
CA MET A 588 -24.86 -28.98 -22.07
C MET A 588 -23.83 -29.29 -20.98
N LEU A 589 -23.24 -28.27 -20.36
CA LEU A 589 -22.26 -28.44 -19.29
C LEU A 589 -22.83 -29.22 -18.09
N PRO A 590 -24.03 -28.95 -17.55
CA PRO A 590 -24.61 -29.76 -16.47
C PRO A 590 -24.71 -31.24 -16.84
N TYR A 591 -25.15 -31.54 -18.06
CA TYR A 591 -25.24 -32.89 -18.57
C TYR A 591 -23.85 -33.56 -18.63
N TYR A 592 -22.85 -32.87 -19.17
CA TYR A 592 -21.49 -33.39 -19.29
C TYR A 592 -20.82 -33.61 -17.93
N VAL A 593 -21.00 -32.70 -16.98
CA VAL A 593 -20.51 -32.83 -15.60
C VAL A 593 -21.11 -34.07 -14.95
N ASN A 594 -22.42 -34.28 -15.07
CA ASN A 594 -23.10 -35.44 -14.52
C ASN A 594 -22.63 -36.76 -15.17
N GLN A 595 -22.53 -36.81 -16.50
CA GLN A 595 -22.03 -37.99 -17.21
C GLN A 595 -20.58 -38.31 -16.85
N PHE A 596 -19.72 -37.29 -16.74
CA PHE A 596 -18.33 -37.42 -16.32
C PHE A 596 -18.25 -38.04 -14.92
N SER A 597 -18.93 -37.43 -13.94
CA SER A 597 -18.89 -37.87 -12.56
C SER A 597 -19.48 -39.27 -12.37
N ASN A 598 -20.62 -39.58 -13.01
CA ASN A 598 -21.20 -40.92 -12.96
C ASN A 598 -20.25 -41.98 -13.54
N THR A 599 -19.58 -41.64 -14.64
CA THR A 599 -18.58 -42.51 -15.27
C THR A 599 -17.41 -42.77 -14.33
N TYR A 600 -16.84 -41.72 -13.74
CA TYR A 600 -15.74 -41.83 -12.79
C TYR A 600 -16.13 -42.60 -11.53
N TYR A 601 -17.25 -42.26 -10.88
CA TYR A 601 -17.71 -42.94 -9.66
C TYR A 601 -18.06 -44.40 -9.90
N SER A 602 -18.55 -44.76 -11.09
CA SER A 602 -18.75 -46.15 -11.46
C SER A 602 -17.43 -46.94 -11.49
N ALA A 603 -16.35 -46.33 -12.02
CA ALA A 603 -15.02 -46.93 -12.00
C ALA A 603 -14.46 -47.04 -10.58
N ALA A 604 -14.51 -45.95 -9.81
CA ALA A 604 -14.05 -45.92 -8.42
C ALA A 604 -14.79 -46.93 -7.53
N LYS A 605 -16.11 -47.08 -7.70
CA LYS A 605 -16.92 -48.07 -6.95
C LYS A 605 -16.51 -49.51 -7.27
N LYS A 606 -16.16 -49.81 -8.52
CA LYS A 606 -15.65 -51.14 -8.90
C LYS A 606 -14.28 -51.38 -8.24
N GLN A 607 -13.39 -50.39 -8.26
CA GLN A 607 -12.06 -50.48 -7.63
C GLN A 607 -12.14 -50.58 -6.10
N ALA A 608 -13.11 -49.92 -5.46
CA ALA A 608 -13.30 -49.97 -4.01
C ALA A 608 -13.53 -51.38 -3.46
N ARG A 609 -13.95 -52.35 -4.28
CA ARG A 609 -14.07 -53.77 -3.88
C ARG A 609 -12.73 -54.35 -3.43
N ASN A 610 -11.63 -53.88 -4.01
CA ASN A 610 -10.27 -54.31 -3.66
C ASN A 610 -9.82 -53.81 -2.28
N LEU A 611 -10.55 -52.88 -1.66
CA LEU A 611 -10.28 -52.47 -0.28
C LEU A 611 -10.64 -53.56 0.74
N GLN A 612 -11.58 -54.44 0.41
CA GLN A 612 -12.06 -55.50 1.30
C GLN A 612 -11.05 -56.64 1.46
N THR A 613 -10.10 -56.76 0.53
CA THR A 613 -9.08 -57.82 0.51
C THR A 613 -7.76 -57.40 1.17
N LEU A 614 -7.69 -56.18 1.73
CA LEU A 614 -6.50 -55.64 2.38
C LEU A 614 -6.28 -56.24 3.78
N GLN A 615 -5.02 -56.57 4.09
CA GLN A 615 -4.57 -56.93 5.44
C GLN A 615 -4.47 -55.70 6.35
N GLU A 616 -4.49 -55.91 7.67
CA GLU A 616 -4.57 -54.83 8.68
C GLU A 616 -3.43 -53.80 8.60
N ASP A 617 -2.18 -54.26 8.42
CA ASP A 617 -1.01 -53.38 8.24
C ASP A 617 -1.12 -52.54 6.95
N SER A 618 -1.67 -53.14 5.88
CA SER A 618 -1.91 -52.44 4.61
C SER A 618 -3.06 -51.44 4.71
N ILE A 619 -4.05 -51.70 5.56
CA ILE A 619 -5.13 -50.73 5.87
C ILE A 619 -4.54 -49.49 6.54
N ALA A 620 -3.70 -49.64 7.57
CA ALA A 620 -3.10 -48.50 8.27
C ALA A 620 -2.25 -47.63 7.33
N LYS A 621 -1.40 -48.24 6.51
CA LYS A 621 -0.60 -47.54 5.49
C LYS A 621 -1.47 -46.81 4.47
N SER A 622 -2.53 -47.47 3.97
CA SER A 622 -3.45 -46.87 3.00
C SER A 622 -4.22 -45.68 3.58
N LYS A 623 -4.62 -45.73 4.85
CA LYS A 623 -5.27 -44.59 5.53
C LYS A 623 -4.36 -43.36 5.55
N VAL A 624 -3.08 -43.54 5.90
CA VAL A 624 -2.10 -42.43 5.95
C VAL A 624 -1.85 -41.88 4.54
N ALA A 625 -1.61 -42.75 3.55
CA ALA A 625 -1.37 -42.33 2.17
C ALA A 625 -2.57 -41.61 1.53
N ILE A 626 -3.80 -42.02 1.84
CA ILE A 626 -5.01 -41.30 1.42
C ILE A 626 -5.11 -39.95 2.13
N PHE A 627 -4.81 -39.91 3.42
CA PHE A 627 -4.87 -38.68 4.21
C PHE A 627 -3.89 -37.60 3.74
N GLU A 628 -2.67 -37.98 3.38
CA GLU A 628 -1.67 -37.08 2.79
C GLU A 628 -2.19 -36.51 1.48
N ARG A 629 -2.69 -37.35 0.55
CA ARG A 629 -3.27 -36.88 -0.71
C ARG A 629 -4.48 -35.97 -0.52
N LEU A 630 -5.35 -36.26 0.46
CA LEU A 630 -6.47 -35.38 0.80
C LEU A 630 -5.99 -34.00 1.29
N THR A 631 -4.86 -33.97 1.99
CA THR A 631 -4.22 -32.72 2.41
C THR A 631 -3.72 -31.94 1.20
N ASP A 632 -3.04 -32.62 0.26
CA ASP A 632 -2.53 -31.97 -0.96
C ASP A 632 -3.68 -31.41 -1.81
N PHE A 633 -4.77 -32.16 -1.97
CA PHE A 633 -5.97 -31.66 -2.65
C PHE A 633 -6.57 -30.44 -1.94
N TYR A 634 -6.59 -30.44 -0.61
CA TYR A 634 -7.06 -29.28 0.14
C TYR A 634 -6.20 -28.04 -0.13
N VAL A 635 -4.87 -28.16 -0.02
CA VAL A 635 -3.94 -27.04 -0.31
C VAL A 635 -4.14 -26.54 -1.74
N MET A 636 -4.12 -27.45 -2.72
CA MET A 636 -4.30 -27.13 -4.13
C MET A 636 -5.62 -26.39 -4.40
N LYS A 637 -6.70 -26.73 -3.69
CA LYS A 637 -8.01 -26.10 -3.85
C LYS A 637 -8.09 -24.69 -3.26
N GLN A 638 -7.34 -24.43 -2.19
CA GLN A 638 -7.32 -23.14 -1.50
C GLN A 638 -6.40 -22.11 -2.17
N LEU A 639 -5.31 -22.58 -2.80
CA LEU A 639 -4.38 -21.70 -3.49
C LEU A 639 -5.03 -20.99 -4.70
N PRO A 640 -4.60 -19.75 -5.02
CA PRO A 640 -5.10 -19.02 -6.17
C PRO A 640 -4.71 -19.74 -7.47
N VAL A 641 -5.53 -19.58 -8.50
CA VAL A 641 -5.25 -20.19 -9.82
C VAL A 641 -4.20 -19.41 -10.59
N GLU A 642 -4.17 -18.09 -10.43
CA GLU A 642 -3.21 -17.20 -11.08
C GLU A 642 -2.77 -16.07 -10.15
N ASP A 643 -1.56 -15.56 -10.40
CA ASP A 643 -1.04 -14.37 -9.74
C ASP A 643 -1.90 -13.15 -10.07
N GLY A 644 -2.30 -12.43 -9.02
CA GLY A 644 -3.14 -11.24 -9.11
C GLY A 644 -4.65 -11.46 -9.05
N TYR A 645 -5.12 -12.71 -9.08
CA TYR A 645 -6.52 -13.08 -8.93
C TYR A 645 -6.76 -13.93 -7.67
N ALA A 646 -7.60 -13.44 -6.76
CA ALA A 646 -8.01 -14.17 -5.54
C ALA A 646 -9.02 -15.32 -5.80
N ILE A 647 -9.14 -15.78 -7.04
CA ILE A 647 -9.99 -16.91 -7.40
C ILE A 647 -9.17 -18.19 -7.20
N ASN A 648 -9.68 -19.08 -6.37
CA ASN A 648 -9.08 -20.39 -6.12
C ASN A 648 -9.83 -21.49 -6.87
N LYS A 649 -9.23 -22.68 -6.97
CA LYS A 649 -9.84 -23.81 -7.70
C LYS A 649 -11.16 -24.25 -7.08
N GLU A 650 -11.31 -24.13 -5.76
CA GLU A 650 -12.56 -24.48 -5.08
C GLU A 650 -13.76 -23.66 -5.60
N LYS A 651 -13.59 -22.34 -5.79
CA LYS A 651 -14.64 -21.49 -6.37
C LYS A 651 -15.02 -21.96 -7.77
N ILE A 652 -14.04 -22.28 -8.61
CA ILE A 652 -14.28 -22.77 -9.98
C ILE A 652 -15.03 -24.10 -9.96
N ILE A 653 -14.60 -25.04 -9.12
CA ILE A 653 -15.27 -26.35 -8.95
C ILE A 653 -16.73 -26.14 -8.53
N ARG A 654 -16.99 -25.23 -7.58
CA ARG A 654 -18.36 -24.90 -7.17
C ARG A 654 -19.17 -24.31 -8.33
N SER A 655 -18.59 -23.45 -9.15
CA SER A 655 -19.27 -22.92 -10.34
C SER A 655 -19.61 -24.02 -11.35
N ILE A 656 -18.73 -25.02 -11.55
CA ILE A 656 -19.01 -26.17 -12.43
C ILE A 656 -20.26 -26.92 -11.93
N TYR A 657 -20.38 -27.15 -10.61
CA TYR A 657 -21.54 -27.81 -10.02
C TYR A 657 -22.80 -26.92 -9.94
N ALA A 658 -22.65 -25.60 -9.78
CA ALA A 658 -23.76 -24.66 -9.60
C ALA A 658 -24.52 -24.29 -10.89
N THR A 659 -24.05 -24.76 -12.04
CA THR A 659 -24.78 -24.69 -13.31
C THR A 659 -26.15 -25.39 -13.14
N PRO A 660 -27.29 -24.81 -13.58
CA PRO A 660 -28.61 -25.11 -13.03
C PRO A 660 -28.90 -26.60 -12.91
N THR A 661 -29.19 -27.00 -11.68
CA THR A 661 -29.29 -28.37 -11.22
C THR A 661 -30.54 -29.09 -11.74
N LEU A 662 -30.35 -30.35 -12.11
CA LEU A 662 -31.28 -31.39 -11.69
C LEU A 662 -30.53 -32.28 -10.69
N ASN A 663 -30.92 -32.14 -9.43
CA ASN A 663 -30.66 -33.04 -8.28
C ASN A 663 -29.26 -33.05 -7.65
N GLU A 664 -28.97 -32.05 -6.80
CA GLU A 664 -27.96 -32.21 -5.72
C GLU A 664 -28.49 -33.02 -4.51
N GLU A 665 -29.81 -33.18 -4.35
CA GLU A 665 -30.38 -33.89 -3.18
C GLU A 665 -30.36 -35.42 -3.29
N ASN A 666 -30.27 -36.02 -4.49
CA ASN A 666 -30.31 -37.49 -4.64
C ASN A 666 -28.95 -38.21 -4.57
N LEU A 667 -27.82 -37.49 -4.55
CA LEU A 667 -26.49 -38.13 -4.50
C LEU A 667 -25.89 -38.20 -3.09
N LEU A 668 -26.47 -37.49 -2.11
CA LEU A 668 -25.97 -37.42 -0.74
C LEU A 668 -26.80 -38.21 0.28
N GLU A 669 -28.03 -38.61 -0.04
CA GLU A 669 -28.88 -39.38 0.89
C GLU A 669 -28.81 -40.92 0.72
N THR A 670 -27.95 -41.44 -0.16
CA THR A 670 -27.74 -42.91 -0.32
C THR A 670 -26.31 -43.38 -0.03
N TYR A 671 -25.57 -42.72 0.86
CA TYR A 671 -24.25 -43.19 1.33
C TYR A 671 -24.02 -43.01 2.83
#